data_AF-A0A7K2IRX0-F1
#
_entry.id   AF-A0A7K2IRX0-F1
#
_cell.length_a   1.000
_cell.length_b   1.000
_cell.length_c   1.000
_cell.angle_alpha   90.00
_cell.angle_beta   90.00
_cell.angle_gamma   90.00
#
_symmetry.space_group_name_H-M   'P 1'
#
loop_
_entity.id
_entity.type
_entity.pdbx_description
1 polymer ?
#
loop_
_entity_poly.entity_id
_entity_poly.type
_entity_poly.pdbx_seq_one_letter_code
_entity_poly.pdbx_strand_id
1 'polypeptide(L)'
;MRFDLLQEPWLPVITLKGEAENVGLEDALNRAHEYRWLQGETPTVTAALHRLLLALVLRVHFDGLDVISSKERWSELWFRSSLPAERLERYLDGNEGSPGYRDRFDLFGTRPFFQSIGIPEKIAGSTAKLTMFRAAGNNATLFDHTTEDTKTALDPAEAARWLVTVQAFDTGGLKAGKRPSRPSLGNSFATVIIEGADLRETLLLNVPQVNEPEDPQSSSRDQPIWEREPTVFQESANTEKHSRAPFGQLDLLTWQSRHILLRGGKENTDLVVHDAAILPGPQPEIDLETIEHMAAFHRTFTTKKGARNKRPSSSWKPVQLEEIRGAWRNCRELLLTNESDDRQHECLRPRGLDRIAELPREEGHFSESTVYTLRLLGQQLDPNRGAVHTWLEETIPAPLSIIREKSYVTPMERLMEVSVSLADDMDDALQRMEHDYHALLRGTQKAERKLLHQWFWPHLAMHFNIHLRNLGERINEGIEGNLSTMESWAITVSQTALKAQQNWIDNLPRRTARNMFPLAKCSIQFKNRTRNILLDFNRKLSIPHPSKEFFTKTLNPLPVDIRQNRENFIAGLYDLGINLESGEATRAGRARSALARMRHSTGDPRYLPDVIDFVHQYSPEQSEMDVWIFVAILHSLNPRSASGGQRRPLGIAMRNCATRSSNEARLRQLLTSDWAVLQNRLRQVVRILQQEKIALDYGKLLDDLVELRQAPVGSARAHRVHLRWAEHFLSGLEDSEAMAFTS
;
A
#
# COMPACT_ATOMS: atom_id res chain seq x y z
N MET A 1 -0.12 -47.76 0.72
CA MET A 1 0.35 -46.64 -0.15
C MET A 1 1.54 -46.02 0.57
N ARG A 2 2.50 -45.44 -0.14
CA ARG A 2 3.66 -44.77 0.48
C ARG A 2 3.95 -43.51 -0.34
N PHE A 3 4.17 -42.41 0.35
CA PHE A 3 4.67 -41.16 -0.21
C PHE A 3 5.57 -40.52 0.84
N ASP A 4 6.87 -40.76 0.70
CA ASP A 4 7.88 -40.42 1.70
C ASP A 4 8.36 -38.97 1.51
N LEU A 5 7.90 -38.06 2.35
CA LEU A 5 8.15 -36.61 2.22
C LEU A 5 9.63 -36.24 2.40
N LEU A 6 10.47 -37.16 2.87
CA LEU A 6 11.92 -36.96 2.95
C LEU A 6 12.56 -36.94 1.57
N GLN A 7 12.09 -37.81 0.66
CA GLN A 7 12.72 -38.10 -0.63
C GLN A 7 11.87 -37.67 -1.82
N GLU A 8 10.55 -37.85 -1.73
CA GLU A 8 9.64 -37.54 -2.83
C GLU A 8 9.61 -36.02 -3.09
N PRO A 9 9.57 -35.57 -4.35
CA PRO A 9 9.60 -34.15 -4.69
C PRO A 9 8.26 -33.48 -4.40
N TRP A 10 8.17 -32.68 -3.34
CA TRP A 10 6.91 -32.01 -2.96
C TRP A 10 7.05 -30.56 -2.50
N LEU A 11 8.25 -30.12 -2.10
CA LEU A 11 8.52 -28.74 -1.69
C LEU A 11 8.95 -27.91 -2.91
N PRO A 12 8.16 -26.89 -3.31
CA PRO A 12 8.51 -26.04 -4.43
C PRO A 12 9.58 -25.03 -4.02
N VAL A 13 10.72 -25.09 -4.71
CA VAL A 13 11.86 -24.19 -4.55
C VAL A 13 12.17 -23.49 -5.86
N ILE A 14 12.75 -22.30 -5.76
CA ILE A 14 13.40 -21.62 -6.88
C ILE A 14 14.91 -21.75 -6.68
N THR A 15 15.62 -22.30 -7.66
CA THR A 15 17.09 -22.43 -7.60
C THR A 15 17.77 -21.06 -7.70
N LEU A 16 19.06 -20.97 -7.35
CA LEU A 16 19.84 -19.75 -7.58
C LEU A 16 19.92 -19.34 -9.07
N LYS A 17 19.60 -20.25 -10.00
CA LYS A 17 19.50 -19.98 -11.45
C LYS A 17 18.13 -19.44 -11.86
N GLY A 18 17.17 -19.37 -10.94
CA GLY A 18 15.79 -18.94 -11.21
C GLY A 18 14.89 -20.04 -11.76
N GLU A 19 15.30 -21.30 -11.68
CA GLU A 19 14.53 -22.45 -12.17
C GLU A 19 13.59 -22.96 -11.06
N ALA A 20 12.37 -23.35 -11.41
CA ALA A 20 11.44 -23.97 -10.47
C ALA A 20 11.69 -25.48 -10.37
N GLU A 21 11.80 -26.00 -9.16
CA GLU A 21 12.04 -27.41 -8.85
C GLU A 21 11.17 -27.83 -7.66
N ASN A 22 10.73 -29.10 -7.64
CA ASN A 22 10.13 -29.69 -6.44
C ASN A 22 11.13 -30.68 -5.82
N VAL A 23 11.35 -30.56 -4.51
CA VAL A 23 12.35 -31.37 -3.78
C VAL A 23 11.74 -32.04 -2.55
N GLY A 24 12.41 -33.07 -2.03
CA GLY A 24 12.10 -33.67 -0.73
C GLY A 24 12.62 -32.82 0.43
N LEU A 25 12.23 -33.16 1.67
CA LEU A 25 12.68 -32.45 2.88
C LEU A 25 14.21 -32.58 3.09
N GLU A 26 14.81 -33.71 2.74
CA GLU A 26 16.26 -33.89 2.87
C GLU A 26 17.01 -32.95 1.93
N ASP A 27 16.63 -32.91 0.65
CA ASP A 27 17.23 -32.00 -0.33
C ASP A 27 16.99 -30.53 0.03
N ALA A 28 15.78 -30.17 0.50
CA ALA A 28 15.47 -28.80 0.91
C ALA A 28 16.41 -28.25 2.01
N LEU A 29 16.93 -29.12 2.88
CA LEU A 29 17.86 -28.77 3.95
C LEU A 29 19.33 -28.95 3.53
N ASN A 30 19.69 -30.10 2.97
CA ASN A 30 21.07 -30.44 2.61
C ASN A 30 21.59 -29.55 1.46
N ARG A 31 20.71 -29.21 0.51
CA ARG A 31 21.00 -28.35 -0.65
C ARG A 31 20.40 -26.95 -0.49
N ALA A 32 20.06 -26.52 0.73
CA ALA A 32 19.47 -25.20 1.00
C ALA A 32 20.28 -24.01 0.43
N HIS A 33 21.59 -24.17 0.30
CA HIS A 33 22.52 -23.18 -0.27
C HIS A 33 22.47 -23.10 -1.81
N GLU A 34 21.77 -24.02 -2.49
CA GLU A 34 21.56 -24.04 -3.94
C GLU A 34 20.22 -23.39 -4.35
N TYR A 35 19.35 -23.11 -3.38
CA TYR A 35 18.02 -22.57 -3.60
C TYR A 35 17.95 -21.12 -3.16
N ARG A 36 17.30 -20.28 -3.97
CA ARG A 36 17.08 -18.88 -3.66
C ARG A 36 15.98 -18.69 -2.61
N TRP A 37 14.82 -19.37 -2.75
CA TRP A 37 13.71 -19.35 -1.78
C TRP A 37 12.71 -20.49 -2.04
N LEU A 38 11.82 -20.77 -1.07
CA LEU A 38 10.64 -21.64 -1.23
C LEU A 38 9.46 -20.86 -1.83
N GLN A 39 8.82 -21.39 -2.87
CA GLN A 39 7.71 -20.72 -3.58
C GLN A 39 6.48 -21.62 -3.62
N GLY A 40 5.61 -21.52 -2.60
CA GLY A 40 4.31 -22.16 -2.61
C GLY A 40 3.36 -21.56 -3.65
N GLU A 41 2.24 -22.26 -3.90
CA GLU A 41 1.16 -21.82 -4.80
C GLU A 41 0.49 -20.54 -4.32
N THR A 42 0.55 -20.27 -3.02
CA THR A 42 -0.05 -19.11 -2.37
C THR A 42 0.87 -18.59 -1.28
N PRO A 43 0.73 -17.31 -0.86
CA PRO A 43 1.49 -16.76 0.25
C PRO A 43 1.38 -17.58 1.55
N THR A 44 0.20 -18.17 1.83
CA THR A 44 -0.02 -18.97 3.04
C THR A 44 0.63 -20.35 2.95
N VAL A 45 0.69 -20.96 1.77
CA VAL A 45 1.47 -22.19 1.55
C VAL A 45 2.95 -21.90 1.77
N THR A 46 3.49 -20.84 1.16
CA THR A 46 4.88 -20.42 1.37
C THR A 46 5.20 -20.21 2.85
N ALA A 47 4.33 -19.51 3.59
CA ALA A 47 4.51 -19.28 5.02
C ALA A 47 4.49 -20.58 5.84
N ALA A 48 3.53 -21.47 5.56
CA ALA A 48 3.39 -22.73 6.30
C ALA A 48 4.58 -23.68 6.06
N LEU A 49 5.07 -23.76 4.83
CA LEU A 49 6.25 -24.58 4.50
C LEU A 49 7.53 -24.02 5.12
N HIS A 50 7.71 -22.70 5.16
CA HIS A 50 8.85 -22.10 5.88
C HIS A 50 8.79 -22.39 7.38
N ARG A 51 7.61 -22.34 8.01
CA ARG A 51 7.45 -22.72 9.43
C ARG A 51 7.83 -24.18 9.68
N LEU A 52 7.46 -25.08 8.76
CA LEU A 52 7.84 -26.49 8.82
C LEU A 52 9.37 -26.66 8.72
N LEU A 53 10.01 -26.05 7.73
CA LEU A 53 11.48 -26.13 7.58
C LEU A 53 12.19 -25.50 8.78
N LEU A 54 11.70 -24.38 9.31
CA LEU A 54 12.26 -23.75 10.48
C LEU A 54 12.15 -24.66 11.72
N ALA A 55 11.02 -25.36 11.91
CA ALA A 55 10.88 -26.33 13.00
C ALA A 55 11.90 -27.48 12.88
N LEU A 56 12.14 -27.98 11.66
CA LEU A 56 13.18 -28.97 11.41
C LEU A 56 14.58 -28.42 11.68
N VAL A 57 14.90 -27.21 11.22
CA VAL A 57 16.21 -26.57 11.47
C VAL A 57 16.44 -26.39 12.96
N LEU A 58 15.47 -25.83 13.69
CA LEU A 58 15.54 -25.66 15.14
C LEU A 58 15.77 -27.00 15.84
N ARG A 59 15.06 -28.06 15.44
CA ARG A 59 15.21 -29.35 16.09
C ARG A 59 16.52 -30.05 15.73
N VAL A 60 16.87 -30.13 14.45
CA VAL A 60 18.02 -30.89 13.94
C VAL A 60 19.35 -30.20 14.24
N HIS A 61 19.41 -28.87 14.09
CA HIS A 61 20.66 -28.13 14.18
C HIS A 61 20.88 -27.43 15.52
N PHE A 62 19.81 -27.17 16.28
CA PHE A 62 19.86 -26.48 17.58
C PHE A 62 19.34 -27.33 18.76
N ASP A 63 18.77 -28.51 18.51
CA ASP A 63 18.15 -29.38 19.54
C ASP A 63 16.98 -28.69 20.31
N GLY A 64 16.32 -27.73 19.66
CA GLY A 64 15.38 -26.81 20.30
C GLY A 64 16.02 -25.45 20.60
N LEU A 65 15.41 -24.67 21.51
CA LEU A 65 15.89 -23.35 21.93
C LEU A 65 16.54 -23.40 23.32
N ASP A 66 17.51 -24.30 23.52
CA ASP A 66 18.36 -24.28 24.74
C ASP A 66 19.37 -23.12 24.66
N VAL A 67 19.41 -22.31 25.72
CA VAL A 67 20.07 -21.00 25.82
C VAL A 67 21.60 -21.10 25.66
N ILE A 68 22.22 -22.16 26.21
CA ILE A 68 23.68 -22.17 26.48
C ILE A 68 24.53 -22.35 25.21
N SER A 69 24.00 -23.00 24.16
CA SER A 69 24.78 -23.31 22.94
C SER A 69 24.27 -22.62 21.67
N SER A 70 23.19 -21.84 21.77
CA SER A 70 22.46 -21.32 20.61
C SER A 70 23.26 -20.28 19.82
N LYS A 71 24.06 -19.42 20.48
CA LYS A 71 24.84 -18.37 19.80
C LYS A 71 26.04 -18.93 19.05
N GLU A 72 26.83 -19.77 19.71
CA GLU A 72 28.01 -20.42 19.14
C GLU A 72 27.58 -21.34 17.99
N ARG A 73 26.51 -22.12 18.18
CA ARG A 73 25.95 -23.00 17.14
C ARG A 73 25.45 -22.21 15.93
N TRP A 74 24.76 -21.08 16.16
CA TRP A 74 24.30 -20.23 15.07
C TRP A 74 25.49 -19.70 14.25
N SER A 75 26.52 -19.16 14.94
CA SER A 75 27.73 -18.64 14.29
C SER A 75 28.47 -19.74 13.50
N GLU A 76 28.63 -20.93 14.09
CA GLU A 76 29.20 -22.11 13.42
C GLU A 76 28.46 -22.43 12.11
N LEU A 77 27.13 -22.44 12.12
CA LEU A 77 26.31 -22.76 10.95
C LEU A 77 26.29 -21.64 9.91
N TRP A 78 26.32 -20.39 10.36
CA TRP A 78 26.31 -19.22 9.49
C TRP A 78 27.53 -19.19 8.56
N PHE A 79 28.73 -19.42 9.11
CA PHE A 79 29.98 -19.38 8.36
C PHE A 79 30.30 -20.67 7.58
N ARG A 80 29.45 -21.70 7.70
CA ARG A 80 29.52 -22.88 6.81
C ARG A 80 28.82 -22.59 5.49
N SER A 81 29.33 -23.19 4.42
CA SER A 81 28.72 -23.12 3.08
C SER A 81 27.39 -23.88 2.97
N SER A 82 27.18 -24.88 3.82
CA SER A 82 25.97 -25.72 3.83
C SER A 82 25.60 -26.16 5.24
N LEU A 83 24.33 -26.54 5.43
CA LEU A 83 23.88 -27.19 6.66
C LEU A 83 24.49 -28.61 6.73
N PRO A 84 25.02 -29.05 7.89
CA PRO A 84 25.63 -30.36 8.01
C PRO A 84 24.60 -31.50 7.92
N ALA A 85 24.61 -32.22 6.80
CA ALA A 85 23.68 -33.29 6.48
C ALA A 85 23.71 -34.44 7.51
N GLU A 86 24.87 -34.71 8.10
CA GLU A 86 25.05 -35.77 9.09
C GLU A 86 24.21 -35.55 10.36
N ARG A 87 23.80 -34.31 10.65
CA ARG A 87 22.89 -34.01 11.77
C ARG A 87 21.45 -34.43 11.45
N LEU A 88 21.02 -34.21 10.21
CA LEU A 88 19.69 -34.63 9.74
C LEU A 88 19.61 -36.16 9.67
N GLU A 89 20.61 -36.81 9.08
CA GLU A 89 20.70 -38.28 9.02
C GLU A 89 20.60 -38.89 10.42
N ARG A 90 21.41 -38.41 11.37
CA ARG A 90 21.37 -38.89 12.76
C ARG A 90 20.02 -38.69 13.44
N TYR A 91 19.35 -37.56 13.17
CA TYR A 91 18.03 -37.30 13.71
C TYR A 91 16.98 -38.26 13.14
N LEU A 92 17.04 -38.52 11.84
CA LEU A 92 16.10 -39.39 11.14
C LEU A 92 16.34 -40.87 11.46
N ASP A 93 17.59 -41.33 11.51
CA ASP A 93 17.97 -42.73 11.75
C ASP A 93 17.93 -43.11 13.23
N GLY A 94 18.09 -42.13 14.12
CA GLY A 94 18.20 -42.36 15.56
C GLY A 94 19.63 -42.74 15.99
N ASN A 95 19.83 -42.82 17.31
CA ASN A 95 21.10 -43.20 17.94
C ASN A 95 20.84 -43.73 19.36
N GLU A 96 21.90 -43.97 20.16
CA GLU A 96 21.74 -44.33 21.57
C GLU A 96 20.99 -43.23 22.34
N GLY A 97 19.69 -43.44 22.57
CA GLY A 97 18.81 -42.52 23.27
C GLY A 97 17.72 -41.85 22.43
N SER A 98 17.70 -42.03 21.09
CA SER A 98 16.68 -41.46 20.18
C SER A 98 16.09 -42.53 19.25
N PRO A 99 14.75 -42.62 19.10
CA PRO A 99 14.09 -43.70 18.37
C PRO A 99 14.21 -43.65 16.84
N GLY A 100 14.72 -42.54 16.28
CA GLY A 100 14.64 -42.26 14.84
C GLY A 100 13.21 -41.88 14.42
N TYR A 101 13.09 -41.12 13.33
CA TYR A 101 11.82 -40.49 12.93
C TYR A 101 11.45 -40.64 11.45
N ARG A 102 12.19 -41.42 10.64
CA ARG A 102 11.87 -41.60 9.20
C ARG A 102 10.43 -42.04 8.93
N ASP A 103 9.91 -42.95 9.74
CA ASP A 103 8.56 -43.50 9.60
C ASP A 103 7.44 -42.49 9.94
N ARG A 104 7.79 -41.29 10.42
CA ARG A 104 6.84 -40.18 10.69
C ARG A 104 6.61 -39.25 9.49
N PHE A 105 7.39 -39.39 8.43
CA PHE A 105 7.35 -38.53 7.24
C PHE A 105 6.68 -39.19 6.02
N ASP A 106 6.13 -40.39 6.17
CA ASP A 106 5.24 -40.98 5.15
C ASP A 106 3.83 -40.40 5.27
N LEU A 107 3.30 -39.84 4.18
CA LEU A 107 1.96 -39.26 4.13
C LEU A 107 0.85 -40.29 4.38
N PHE A 108 1.10 -41.56 4.06
CA PHE A 108 0.12 -42.67 4.21
C PHE A 108 0.62 -43.80 5.11
N GLY A 109 1.66 -43.54 5.91
CA GLY A 109 2.26 -44.51 6.81
C GLY A 109 1.35 -44.89 7.98
N THR A 110 1.83 -45.81 8.83
CA THR A 110 1.13 -46.18 10.08
C THR A 110 1.06 -45.03 11.08
N ARG A 111 2.00 -44.10 11.00
CA ARG A 111 2.08 -42.85 11.77
C ARG A 111 2.10 -41.69 10.76
N PRO A 112 0.96 -41.39 10.12
CA PRO A 112 0.93 -40.53 8.94
C PRO A 112 1.31 -39.09 9.30
N PHE A 113 2.18 -38.49 8.48
CA PHE A 113 2.66 -37.13 8.67
C PHE A 113 1.50 -36.14 8.85
N PHE A 114 1.54 -35.30 9.89
CA PHE A 114 0.59 -34.20 10.18
C PHE A 114 -0.91 -34.58 10.23
N GLN A 115 -1.21 -35.87 10.42
CA GLN A 115 -2.57 -36.40 10.37
C GLN A 115 -2.97 -37.06 11.68
N SER A 116 -4.28 -37.15 11.90
CA SER A 116 -4.88 -37.83 13.04
C SER A 116 -5.52 -39.14 12.58
N ILE A 117 -5.17 -40.23 13.24
CA ILE A 117 -5.68 -41.57 12.93
C ILE A 117 -7.02 -41.83 13.62
N GLY A 118 -7.80 -42.79 13.11
CA GLY A 118 -9.08 -43.16 13.73
C GLY A 118 -10.27 -42.27 13.37
N ILE A 119 -10.13 -41.31 12.44
CA ILE A 119 -11.27 -40.51 11.95
C ILE A 119 -12.20 -41.39 11.09
N PRO A 120 -13.50 -41.55 11.44
CA PRO A 120 -14.44 -42.40 10.72
C PRO A 120 -14.61 -42.06 9.23
N GLU A 121 -14.91 -43.08 8.41
CA GLU A 121 -14.99 -42.90 6.96
C GLU A 121 -16.05 -41.87 6.54
N LYS A 122 -17.23 -41.97 7.13
CA LYS A 122 -18.40 -41.10 6.97
C LYS A 122 -18.16 -39.59 7.13
N ILE A 123 -17.04 -39.18 7.73
CA ILE A 123 -16.73 -37.76 7.99
C ILE A 123 -16.01 -37.10 6.81
N ALA A 124 -15.31 -37.87 5.97
CA ALA A 124 -14.57 -37.29 4.87
C ALA A 124 -15.49 -36.74 3.78
N GLY A 125 -14.95 -35.80 3.01
CA GLY A 125 -15.53 -35.39 1.74
C GLY A 125 -14.43 -34.93 0.79
N SER A 126 -14.85 -34.25 -0.27
CA SER A 126 -13.96 -33.79 -1.34
C SER A 126 -12.71 -33.05 -0.83
N THR A 127 -11.56 -33.35 -1.44
CA THR A 127 -10.29 -32.64 -1.21
C THR A 127 -10.36 -31.16 -1.58
N ALA A 128 -11.39 -30.70 -2.30
CA ALA A 128 -11.62 -29.27 -2.52
C ALA A 128 -11.67 -28.47 -1.20
N LYS A 129 -12.00 -29.13 -0.08
CA LYS A 129 -11.97 -28.54 1.28
C LYS A 129 -10.55 -28.29 1.83
N LEU A 130 -9.52 -28.93 1.28
CA LEU A 130 -8.11 -28.66 1.61
C LEU A 130 -7.59 -27.43 0.85
N THR A 131 -8.03 -27.24 -0.40
CA THR A 131 -7.56 -26.17 -1.28
C THR A 131 -8.43 -24.92 -1.10
N MET A 132 -7.93 -23.93 -0.35
CA MET A 132 -8.74 -22.78 0.09
C MET A 132 -9.25 -21.85 -1.05
N PHE A 133 -8.71 -21.96 -2.27
CA PHE A 133 -9.20 -21.22 -3.44
C PHE A 133 -10.33 -21.92 -4.21
N ARG A 134 -10.53 -23.23 -4.01
CA ARG A 134 -11.56 -23.98 -4.72
C ARG A 134 -12.92 -23.76 -4.04
N ALA A 135 -13.97 -23.74 -4.85
CA ALA A 135 -15.33 -23.63 -4.37
C ALA A 135 -15.75 -24.96 -3.71
N ALA A 136 -15.79 -24.98 -2.38
CA ALA A 136 -16.28 -26.12 -1.61
C ALA A 136 -17.36 -25.69 -0.60
N GLY A 137 -18.47 -26.43 -0.55
CA GLY A 137 -19.59 -26.12 0.34
C GLY A 137 -20.29 -24.81 -0.04
N ASN A 138 -20.37 -23.85 0.90
CA ASN A 138 -21.06 -22.56 0.71
C ASN A 138 -20.14 -21.45 0.17
N ASN A 139 -18.89 -21.76 -0.20
CA ASN A 139 -17.96 -20.76 -0.73
C ASN A 139 -18.40 -20.27 -2.12
N ALA A 140 -18.19 -18.98 -2.40
CA ALA A 140 -18.56 -18.39 -3.68
C ALA A 140 -17.66 -18.93 -4.82
N THR A 141 -18.27 -19.27 -5.96
CA THR A 141 -17.59 -19.65 -7.21
C THR A 141 -17.06 -18.41 -7.92
N LEU A 142 -15.92 -17.88 -7.49
CA LEU A 142 -15.41 -16.62 -8.04
C LEU A 142 -14.60 -16.81 -9.33
N PHE A 143 -13.90 -17.94 -9.51
CA PHE A 143 -13.20 -18.34 -10.75
C PHE A 143 -13.06 -19.86 -10.89
N ASP A 144 -13.95 -20.60 -10.23
CA ASP A 144 -13.93 -22.06 -10.16
C ASP A 144 -15.25 -22.63 -10.73
N HIS A 145 -15.12 -23.59 -11.63
CA HIS A 145 -16.25 -24.32 -12.23
C HIS A 145 -16.46 -25.69 -11.59
N THR A 146 -15.67 -26.09 -10.57
CA THR A 146 -15.92 -27.33 -9.84
C THR A 146 -17.28 -27.23 -9.12
N THR A 147 -18.14 -28.19 -9.42
CA THR A 147 -19.39 -28.42 -8.68
C THR A 147 -19.14 -29.38 -7.52
N GLU A 148 -20.09 -29.51 -6.59
CA GLU A 148 -20.00 -30.48 -5.48
C GLU A 148 -19.83 -31.93 -5.99
N ASP A 149 -20.31 -32.23 -7.20
CA ASP A 149 -20.18 -33.53 -7.88
C ASP A 149 -18.84 -33.72 -8.61
N THR A 150 -18.03 -32.67 -8.74
CA THR A 150 -16.71 -32.76 -9.39
C THR A 150 -15.73 -33.40 -8.41
N LYS A 151 -15.32 -34.64 -8.68
CA LYS A 151 -14.26 -35.31 -7.92
C LYS A 151 -12.92 -34.62 -8.19
N THR A 152 -12.60 -33.63 -7.36
CA THR A 152 -11.27 -33.02 -7.34
C THR A 152 -10.34 -34.02 -6.66
N ALA A 153 -9.42 -34.59 -7.43
CA ALA A 153 -8.38 -35.46 -6.92
C ALA A 153 -7.07 -34.66 -6.86
N LEU A 154 -6.32 -34.78 -5.77
CA LEU A 154 -5.00 -34.14 -5.63
C LEU A 154 -3.91 -35.17 -5.80
N ASP A 155 -2.78 -34.77 -6.40
CA ASP A 155 -1.57 -35.55 -6.25
C ASP A 155 -1.07 -35.48 -4.78
N PRO A 156 -0.26 -36.44 -4.31
CA PRO A 156 0.17 -36.50 -2.93
C PRO A 156 1.06 -35.32 -2.52
N ALA A 157 1.83 -34.75 -3.45
CA ALA A 157 2.67 -33.60 -3.18
C ALA A 157 1.83 -32.35 -2.91
N GLU A 158 0.82 -32.08 -3.76
CA GLU A 158 -0.17 -31.02 -3.56
C GLU A 158 -0.94 -31.24 -2.25
N ALA A 159 -1.39 -32.46 -1.98
CA ALA A 159 -2.09 -32.78 -0.74
C ALA A 159 -1.22 -32.55 0.51
N ALA A 160 0.07 -32.87 0.46
CA ALA A 160 1.01 -32.62 1.55
C ALA A 160 1.22 -31.12 1.82
N ARG A 161 1.35 -30.30 0.77
CA ARG A 161 1.46 -28.83 0.93
C ARG A 161 0.20 -28.23 1.55
N TRP A 162 -0.97 -28.63 1.09
CA TRP A 162 -2.23 -28.15 1.66
C TRP A 162 -2.49 -28.69 3.07
N LEU A 163 -2.07 -29.92 3.38
CA LEU A 163 -2.14 -30.47 4.73
C LEU A 163 -1.41 -29.58 5.74
N VAL A 164 -0.15 -29.22 5.44
CA VAL A 164 0.64 -28.32 6.29
C VAL A 164 -0.01 -26.93 6.36
N THR A 165 -0.51 -26.43 5.23
CA THR A 165 -1.13 -25.10 5.13
C THR A 165 -2.43 -24.99 5.94
N VAL A 166 -3.31 -25.99 5.88
CA VAL A 166 -4.60 -26.01 6.61
C VAL A 166 -4.36 -25.99 8.13
N GLN A 167 -3.32 -26.66 8.60
CA GLN A 167 -2.95 -26.62 10.02
C GLN A 167 -2.58 -25.22 10.49
N ALA A 168 -1.97 -24.39 9.63
CA ALA A 168 -1.57 -23.03 9.97
C ALA A 168 -2.63 -21.96 9.63
N PHE A 169 -3.36 -22.09 8.52
CA PHE A 169 -4.14 -21.00 7.91
C PHE A 169 -5.62 -21.32 7.64
N ASP A 170 -6.16 -22.47 8.03
CA ASP A 170 -7.59 -22.76 7.82
C ASP A 170 -8.53 -21.73 8.48
N THR A 171 -9.65 -21.46 7.83
CA THR A 171 -10.65 -20.49 8.29
C THR A 171 -11.44 -21.01 9.48
N GLY A 172 -12.17 -20.13 10.17
CA GLY A 172 -13.14 -20.51 11.18
C GLY A 172 -14.45 -21.05 10.58
N GLY A 173 -15.49 -21.14 11.40
CA GLY A 173 -16.82 -21.59 10.98
C GLY A 173 -17.06 -23.08 11.22
N LEU A 174 -18.08 -23.63 10.55
CA LEU A 174 -18.49 -25.02 10.76
C LEU A 174 -17.62 -25.97 9.94
N LYS A 175 -16.98 -26.93 10.60
CA LYS A 175 -16.19 -28.01 9.99
C LYS A 175 -17.00 -29.31 9.91
N ALA A 176 -16.37 -30.40 9.44
CA ALA A 176 -17.07 -31.66 9.19
C ALA A 176 -17.89 -32.14 10.41
N GLY A 177 -19.14 -32.55 10.16
CA GLY A 177 -20.10 -32.86 11.22
C GLY A 177 -20.71 -31.64 11.93
N LYS A 178 -20.66 -30.45 11.31
CA LYS A 178 -21.23 -29.18 11.83
C LYS A 178 -20.62 -28.76 13.17
N ARG A 179 -19.32 -29.01 13.36
CA ARG A 179 -18.60 -28.63 14.57
C ARG A 179 -18.01 -27.23 14.43
N PRO A 180 -18.25 -26.30 15.37
CA PRO A 180 -17.67 -24.96 15.30
C PRO A 180 -16.16 -25.00 15.45
N SER A 181 -15.46 -24.14 14.70
CA SER A 181 -14.01 -24.00 14.75
C SER A 181 -13.60 -22.54 14.68
N ARG A 182 -12.50 -22.20 15.34
CA ARG A 182 -11.85 -20.90 15.22
C ARG A 182 -10.81 -20.95 14.08
N PRO A 183 -10.49 -19.80 13.47
CA PRO A 183 -9.41 -19.71 12.51
C PRO A 183 -8.09 -20.24 13.09
N SER A 184 -7.31 -20.92 12.27
CA SER A 184 -5.97 -21.39 12.65
C SER A 184 -5.03 -20.22 12.93
N LEU A 185 -3.96 -20.51 13.69
CA LEU A 185 -3.05 -19.55 14.29
C LEU A 185 -2.51 -18.48 13.32
N GLY A 186 -2.07 -18.91 12.13
CA GLY A 186 -1.46 -18.04 11.12
C GLY A 186 -2.40 -16.97 10.56
N ASN A 187 -3.72 -17.07 10.81
CA ASN A 187 -4.67 -15.98 10.49
C ASN A 187 -4.65 -14.82 11.48
N SER A 188 -3.83 -14.90 12.52
CA SER A 188 -3.78 -13.87 13.57
C SER A 188 -2.70 -12.83 13.29
N PHE A 189 -1.71 -13.11 12.44
CA PHE A 189 -0.57 -12.23 12.18
C PHE A 189 -0.04 -12.40 10.76
N ALA A 190 0.71 -11.41 10.28
CA ALA A 190 1.58 -11.58 9.11
C ALA A 190 2.82 -12.40 9.51
N THR A 191 3.07 -13.50 8.80
CA THR A 191 4.31 -14.27 8.96
C THR A 191 5.43 -13.51 8.25
N VAL A 192 6.41 -13.06 9.02
CA VAL A 192 7.59 -12.33 8.54
C VAL A 192 8.74 -13.30 8.36
N ILE A 193 9.28 -13.34 7.15
CA ILE A 193 10.47 -14.10 6.77
C ILE A 193 11.58 -13.10 6.44
N ILE A 194 12.71 -13.22 7.13
CA ILE A 194 13.92 -12.46 6.82
C ILE A 194 14.69 -13.23 5.73
N GLU A 195 14.80 -12.65 4.52
CA GLU A 195 15.49 -13.30 3.41
C GLU A 195 17.00 -13.05 3.42
N GLY A 196 17.75 -14.13 3.18
CA GLY A 196 19.19 -14.09 2.87
C GLY A 196 19.48 -14.24 1.37
N ALA A 197 20.74 -14.50 1.03
CA ALA A 197 21.16 -14.74 -0.36
C ALA A 197 20.62 -16.07 -0.92
N ASP A 198 20.42 -17.06 -0.05
CA ASP A 198 19.90 -18.38 -0.34
C ASP A 198 18.92 -18.86 0.76
N LEU A 199 18.34 -20.05 0.58
CA LEU A 199 17.40 -20.63 1.55
C LEU A 199 18.09 -21.03 2.86
N ARG A 200 19.39 -21.40 2.84
CA ARG A 200 20.18 -21.66 4.06
C ARG A 200 20.24 -20.41 4.93
N GLU A 201 20.70 -19.29 4.37
CA GLU A 201 20.77 -18.02 5.07
C GLU A 201 19.40 -17.58 5.53
N THR A 202 18.38 -17.71 4.68
CA THR A 202 16.99 -17.41 5.07
C THR A 202 16.56 -18.23 6.29
N LEU A 203 16.80 -19.53 6.32
CA LEU A 203 16.46 -20.36 7.49
C LEU A 203 17.23 -19.95 8.75
N LEU A 204 18.53 -19.66 8.63
CA LEU A 204 19.36 -19.24 9.77
C LEU A 204 18.98 -17.83 10.28
N LEU A 205 18.65 -16.88 9.39
CA LEU A 205 18.22 -15.52 9.76
C LEU A 205 16.89 -15.52 10.56
N ASN A 206 16.06 -16.56 10.37
CA ASN A 206 14.80 -16.71 11.08
C ASN A 206 14.90 -17.60 12.34
N VAL A 207 16.11 -18.02 12.74
CA VAL A 207 16.35 -18.63 14.06
C VAL A 207 16.35 -17.52 15.11
N PRO A 208 15.40 -17.53 16.07
CA PRO A 208 15.30 -16.46 17.06
C PRO A 208 16.50 -16.47 18.01
N GLN A 209 16.74 -15.32 18.63
CA GLN A 209 17.62 -15.21 19.77
C GLN A 209 16.85 -15.50 21.06
N VAL A 210 17.38 -16.38 21.92
CA VAL A 210 16.83 -16.66 23.25
C VAL A 210 17.52 -15.73 24.25
N ASN A 211 16.77 -14.85 24.91
CA ASN A 211 17.37 -13.75 25.66
C ASN A 211 17.49 -13.99 27.18
N GLU A 212 16.73 -14.90 27.81
CA GLU A 212 16.92 -15.20 29.25
C GLU A 212 16.52 -16.65 29.63
N PRO A 213 17.14 -17.24 30.67
CA PRO A 213 16.81 -18.59 31.17
C PRO A 213 15.48 -18.69 31.94
N GLU A 214 14.82 -17.57 32.27
CA GLU A 214 13.47 -17.54 32.85
C GLU A 214 12.36 -17.53 31.78
N ASP A 215 12.71 -17.59 30.50
CA ASP A 215 11.75 -17.61 29.41
C ASP A 215 10.94 -18.94 29.44
N PRO A 216 9.59 -18.89 29.56
CA PRO A 216 8.73 -20.10 29.57
C PRO A 216 8.86 -21.00 28.33
N GLN A 217 9.64 -20.58 27.32
CA GLN A 217 9.89 -21.25 26.05
C GLN A 217 10.76 -22.52 26.13
N SER A 218 11.59 -22.69 27.16
CA SER A 218 12.47 -23.88 27.29
C SER A 218 11.80 -24.99 28.11
N SER A 219 10.70 -25.57 27.59
CA SER A 219 10.17 -26.81 28.15
C SER A 219 10.93 -28.01 27.59
N SER A 220 11.35 -28.95 28.45
CA SER A 220 11.81 -30.28 28.00
C SER A 220 10.75 -31.06 27.22
N ARG A 221 9.51 -30.56 27.17
CA ARG A 221 8.39 -31.09 26.38
C ARG A 221 8.21 -30.39 25.03
N ASP A 222 9.00 -29.36 24.71
CA ASP A 222 8.92 -28.72 23.40
C ASP A 222 9.49 -29.65 22.33
N GLN A 223 8.59 -30.15 21.49
CA GLN A 223 8.87 -31.12 20.46
C GLN A 223 7.89 -30.89 19.31
N PRO A 224 8.36 -31.02 18.05
CA PRO A 224 7.47 -30.94 16.91
C PRO A 224 6.47 -32.10 16.92
N ILE A 225 5.34 -31.94 16.23
CA ILE A 225 4.24 -32.91 16.29
C ILE A 225 4.65 -34.35 15.92
N TRP A 226 5.60 -34.53 14.99
CA TRP A 226 6.01 -35.86 14.52
C TRP A 226 6.86 -36.64 15.53
N GLU A 227 7.43 -35.98 16.54
CA GLU A 227 8.13 -36.67 17.64
C GLU A 227 7.16 -37.24 18.68
N ARG A 228 5.91 -36.77 18.67
CA ARG A 228 4.88 -37.21 19.60
C ARG A 228 4.21 -38.49 19.11
N GLU A 229 3.54 -39.17 20.03
CA GLU A 229 2.67 -40.26 19.65
C GLU A 229 1.53 -39.76 18.74
N PRO A 230 1.17 -40.52 17.68
CA PRO A 230 0.13 -40.12 16.75
C PRO A 230 -1.16 -39.79 17.48
N THR A 231 -1.78 -38.67 17.10
CA THR A 231 -3.06 -38.28 17.67
C THR A 231 -4.14 -39.24 17.18
N VAL A 232 -4.70 -40.02 18.11
CA VAL A 232 -5.89 -40.85 17.86
C VAL A 232 -7.12 -39.99 18.07
N PHE A 233 -7.90 -39.80 17.01
CA PHE A 233 -9.18 -39.09 17.11
C PHE A 233 -10.15 -39.88 17.99
N GLN A 234 -10.70 -39.23 19.00
CA GLN A 234 -11.75 -39.79 19.86
C GLN A 234 -13.04 -38.99 19.67
N GLU A 235 -14.13 -39.70 19.34
CA GLU A 235 -15.46 -39.11 19.12
C GLU A 235 -16.12 -38.77 20.47
N SER A 236 -15.48 -37.94 21.30
CA SER A 236 -16.07 -37.45 22.55
C SER A 236 -16.79 -36.12 22.32
N ALA A 237 -17.91 -35.91 23.00
CA ALA A 237 -18.70 -34.67 22.93
C ALA A 237 -17.97 -33.43 23.49
N ASN A 238 -16.78 -33.60 24.09
CA ASN A 238 -15.95 -32.55 24.70
C ASN A 238 -14.69 -32.22 23.90
N THR A 239 -14.47 -32.81 22.71
CA THR A 239 -13.31 -32.50 21.84
C THR A 239 -13.19 -31.01 21.47
N GLU A 240 -14.27 -30.24 21.65
CA GLU A 240 -14.31 -28.78 21.43
C GLU A 240 -13.66 -27.93 22.54
N LYS A 241 -13.20 -28.54 23.66
CA LYS A 241 -12.71 -27.82 24.86
C LYS A 241 -11.24 -28.02 25.24
N HIS A 242 -10.46 -28.78 24.48
CA HIS A 242 -9.03 -28.96 24.80
C HIS A 242 -8.22 -27.79 24.28
N SER A 243 -8.35 -26.65 24.97
CA SER A 243 -7.34 -25.62 24.89
C SER A 243 -6.08 -26.05 25.63
N ARG A 244 -4.91 -25.69 25.11
CA ARG A 244 -3.65 -25.80 25.85
C ARG A 244 -2.68 -24.72 25.38
N ALA A 245 -1.74 -24.35 26.24
CA ALA A 245 -0.56 -23.63 25.78
C ALA A 245 0.35 -24.56 24.96
N PRO A 246 1.05 -24.07 23.92
CA PRO A 246 2.18 -24.76 23.34
C PRO A 246 3.29 -24.96 24.37
N PHE A 247 4.01 -26.07 24.23
CA PHE A 247 5.13 -26.38 25.11
C PHE A 247 6.39 -25.56 24.78
N GLY A 248 6.45 -24.97 23.59
CA GLY A 248 7.55 -24.13 23.11
C GLY A 248 7.40 -23.85 21.62
N GLN A 249 8.49 -23.40 21.00
CA GLN A 249 8.50 -22.93 19.61
C GLN A 249 8.32 -24.07 18.60
N LEU A 250 8.88 -25.26 18.86
CA LEU A 250 8.73 -26.41 17.95
C LEU A 250 7.27 -26.88 17.89
N ASP A 251 6.59 -26.92 19.03
CA ASP A 251 5.15 -27.22 19.11
C ASP A 251 4.29 -26.15 18.44
N LEU A 252 4.63 -24.86 18.58
CA LEU A 252 3.90 -23.77 17.96
C LEU A 252 4.03 -23.77 16.42
N LEU A 253 5.25 -23.97 15.91
CA LEU A 253 5.51 -24.02 14.46
C LEU A 253 4.82 -25.21 13.80
N THR A 254 4.58 -26.29 14.56
CA THR A 254 3.93 -27.53 14.08
C THR A 254 2.54 -27.75 14.69
N TRP A 255 1.90 -26.67 15.16
CA TRP A 255 0.63 -26.74 15.88
C TRP A 255 -0.48 -27.39 15.04
N GLN A 256 -1.20 -28.32 15.64
CA GLN A 256 -2.30 -29.04 14.97
C GLN A 256 -3.64 -28.33 15.22
N SER A 257 -3.92 -27.23 14.52
CA SER A 257 -5.22 -26.53 14.63
C SER A 257 -6.41 -27.38 14.16
N ARG A 258 -6.17 -28.47 13.42
CA ARG A 258 -7.17 -29.39 12.88
C ARG A 258 -6.77 -30.85 13.12
N HIS A 259 -7.77 -31.70 13.26
CA HIS A 259 -7.60 -33.14 13.03
C HIS A 259 -7.89 -33.41 11.56
N ILE A 260 -6.87 -33.87 10.83
CA ILE A 260 -6.95 -34.10 9.39
C ILE A 260 -6.61 -35.56 9.08
N LEU A 261 -7.34 -36.18 8.15
CA LEU A 261 -6.98 -37.48 7.58
C LEU A 261 -7.24 -37.47 6.07
N LEU A 262 -6.20 -37.75 5.30
CA LEU A 262 -6.22 -37.90 3.86
C LEU A 262 -6.56 -39.33 3.49
N ARG A 263 -7.31 -39.51 2.40
CA ARG A 263 -7.62 -40.82 1.83
C ARG A 263 -7.41 -40.80 0.34
N GLY A 264 -6.76 -41.84 -0.13
CA GLY A 264 -6.34 -41.96 -1.51
C GLY A 264 -6.30 -43.41 -1.96
N GLY A 265 -6.04 -43.57 -3.24
CA GLY A 265 -5.90 -44.85 -3.92
C GLY A 265 -4.90 -44.74 -5.07
N LYS A 266 -4.61 -45.88 -5.70
CA LYS A 266 -3.92 -45.88 -6.99
C LYS A 266 -4.95 -45.81 -8.11
N GLU A 267 -4.84 -44.81 -8.97
CA GLU A 267 -5.61 -44.70 -10.22
C GLU A 267 -4.64 -44.71 -11.39
N ASN A 268 -4.83 -45.61 -12.37
CA ASN A 268 -3.99 -45.68 -13.57
C ASN A 268 -2.47 -45.60 -13.31
N THR A 269 -2.00 -46.27 -12.24
CA THR A 269 -0.61 -46.30 -11.72
C THR A 269 -0.18 -45.12 -10.84
N ASP A 270 -0.85 -43.98 -10.93
CA ASP A 270 -0.56 -42.80 -10.11
C ASP A 270 -1.23 -42.90 -8.74
N LEU A 271 -0.55 -42.39 -7.71
CA LEU A 271 -1.11 -42.26 -6.37
C LEU A 271 -1.92 -40.97 -6.31
N VAL A 272 -3.17 -41.03 -5.85
CA VAL A 272 -4.08 -39.89 -5.86
C VAL A 272 -4.83 -39.81 -4.52
N VAL A 273 -5.07 -38.59 -4.04
CA VAL A 273 -5.89 -38.29 -2.86
C VAL A 273 -7.28 -37.86 -3.30
N HIS A 274 -8.31 -38.62 -2.90
CA HIS A 274 -9.70 -38.41 -3.30
C HIS A 274 -10.52 -37.70 -2.25
N ASP A 275 -10.22 -37.94 -0.98
CA ASP A 275 -11.01 -37.44 0.14
C ASP A 275 -10.13 -36.93 1.27
N ALA A 276 -10.66 -35.96 2.00
CA ALA A 276 -10.08 -35.45 3.23
C ALA A 276 -11.16 -35.27 4.30
N ALA A 277 -10.84 -35.66 5.53
CA ALA A 277 -11.60 -35.26 6.71
C ALA A 277 -10.87 -34.11 7.40
N ILE A 278 -11.59 -33.01 7.69
CA ILE A 278 -11.06 -31.86 8.41
C ILE A 278 -12.00 -31.54 9.57
N LEU A 279 -11.50 -31.71 10.79
CA LEU A 279 -12.21 -31.52 12.05
C LEU A 279 -11.50 -30.47 12.93
N PRO A 280 -12.21 -29.78 13.84
CA PRO A 280 -11.58 -28.85 14.77
C PRO A 280 -10.53 -29.56 15.63
N GLY A 281 -9.33 -29.00 15.73
CA GLY A 281 -8.27 -29.43 16.65
C GLY A 281 -8.16 -28.54 17.89
N PRO A 282 -7.16 -28.78 18.75
CA PRO A 282 -6.93 -27.98 19.95
C PRO A 282 -6.70 -26.49 19.64
N GLN A 283 -7.19 -25.65 20.54
CA GLN A 283 -7.03 -24.20 20.46
C GLN A 283 -5.82 -23.76 21.30
N PRO A 284 -4.95 -22.89 20.77
CA PRO A 284 -3.84 -22.37 21.54
C PRO A 284 -4.36 -21.36 22.57
N GLU A 285 -4.04 -21.59 23.85
CA GLU A 285 -4.21 -20.62 24.93
C GLU A 285 -2.85 -19.97 25.20
N ILE A 286 -2.56 -18.89 24.46
CA ILE A 286 -1.28 -18.21 24.53
C ILE A 286 -1.39 -16.73 24.17
N ASP A 287 -0.55 -15.94 24.84
CA ASP A 287 -0.22 -14.58 24.44
C ASP A 287 0.86 -14.65 23.36
N LEU A 288 0.48 -14.42 22.10
CA LEU A 288 1.33 -14.70 20.93
C LEU A 288 2.68 -13.98 20.96
N GLU A 289 2.73 -12.77 21.51
CA GLU A 289 3.96 -11.98 21.59
C GLU A 289 5.05 -12.64 22.43
N THR A 290 4.68 -13.62 23.26
CA THR A 290 5.60 -14.35 24.15
C THR A 290 6.31 -15.51 23.47
N ILE A 291 5.85 -15.95 22.28
CA ILE A 291 6.39 -17.15 21.63
C ILE A 291 6.48 -17.05 20.10
N GLU A 292 5.62 -16.27 19.43
CA GLU A 292 5.59 -16.22 17.97
C GLU A 292 6.69 -15.28 17.45
N HIS A 293 7.82 -15.87 17.12
CA HIS A 293 9.02 -15.16 16.72
C HIS A 293 9.02 -14.67 15.27
N MET A 294 8.11 -15.15 14.43
CA MET A 294 7.98 -14.74 13.03
C MET A 294 6.92 -13.66 12.84
N ALA A 295 6.50 -12.96 13.90
CA ALA A 295 5.51 -11.89 13.83
C ALA A 295 6.02 -10.63 14.51
N ALA A 296 5.45 -9.49 14.09
CA ALA A 296 5.63 -8.21 14.78
C ALA A 296 4.37 -7.87 15.58
N PHE A 297 4.53 -7.20 16.71
CA PHE A 297 3.46 -6.82 17.62
C PHE A 297 3.57 -5.36 18.06
N HIS A 298 2.45 -4.78 18.47
CA HIS A 298 2.41 -3.47 19.10
C HIS A 298 1.32 -3.36 20.17
N ARG A 299 1.50 -2.42 21.10
CA ARG A 299 0.44 -1.98 22.02
C ARG A 299 0.60 -0.51 22.37
N THR A 300 -0.48 0.08 22.87
CA THR A 300 -0.55 1.49 23.23
C THR A 300 -0.85 1.67 24.71
N PHE A 301 -0.40 2.78 25.29
CA PHE A 301 -0.62 3.17 26.67
C PHE A 301 -1.41 4.48 26.72
N THR A 302 -2.29 4.60 27.71
CA THR A 302 -2.98 5.86 27.99
C THR A 302 -2.70 6.31 29.42
N THR A 303 -2.43 7.60 29.59
CA THR A 303 -2.30 8.21 30.91
C THR A 303 -3.66 8.73 31.35
N LYS A 304 -4.29 8.12 32.36
CA LYS A 304 -5.47 8.73 33.00
C LYS A 304 -5.03 10.01 33.73
N LYS A 305 -5.77 11.12 33.57
CA LYS A 305 -5.55 12.36 34.34
C LYS A 305 -5.47 12.03 35.84
N GLY A 306 -4.34 12.34 36.48
CA GLY A 306 -4.11 12.15 37.92
C GLY A 306 -3.51 10.80 38.34
N ALA A 307 -3.26 9.86 37.43
CA ALA A 307 -2.59 8.60 37.76
C ALA A 307 -1.06 8.74 37.67
N ARG A 308 -0.32 8.21 38.67
CA ARG A 308 1.15 8.18 38.66
C ARG A 308 1.75 7.17 37.66
N ASN A 309 0.98 6.14 37.27
CA ASN A 309 1.45 5.06 36.39
C ASN A 309 0.61 4.98 35.10
N LYS A 310 1.27 4.83 33.96
CA LYS A 310 0.65 4.48 32.67
C LYS A 310 0.04 3.09 32.76
N ARG A 311 -1.14 2.88 32.17
CA ARG A 311 -1.73 1.55 32.00
C ARG A 311 -1.86 1.23 30.52
N PRO A 312 -1.66 -0.03 30.10
CA PRO A 312 -1.90 -0.43 28.73
C PRO A 312 -3.36 -0.13 28.39
N SER A 313 -3.57 0.60 27.28
CA SER A 313 -4.90 0.89 26.76
C SER A 313 -5.43 -0.21 25.84
N SER A 314 -4.53 -1.09 25.40
CA SER A 314 -4.83 -2.27 24.59
C SER A 314 -3.93 -3.46 24.98
N SER A 315 -4.42 -4.68 24.71
CA SER A 315 -3.57 -5.87 24.65
C SER A 315 -2.59 -5.74 23.48
N TRP A 316 -1.57 -6.60 23.45
CA TRP A 316 -0.72 -6.74 22.27
C TRP A 316 -1.56 -7.07 21.04
N LYS A 317 -1.22 -6.40 19.94
CA LYS A 317 -1.83 -6.59 18.63
C LYS A 317 -0.74 -6.98 17.64
N PRO A 318 -0.90 -8.10 16.94
CA PRO A 318 -0.01 -8.46 15.84
C PRO A 318 -0.19 -7.54 14.64
N VAL A 319 0.89 -7.34 13.89
CA VAL A 319 0.84 -6.75 12.55
C VAL A 319 0.11 -7.72 11.62
N GLN A 320 -0.83 -7.21 10.84
CA GLN A 320 -1.60 -7.95 9.85
C GLN A 320 -1.52 -7.25 8.50
N LEU A 321 -1.61 -8.01 7.41
CA LEU A 321 -1.63 -7.46 6.06
C LEU A 321 -3.03 -6.90 5.73
N GLU A 322 -3.06 -5.76 5.07
CA GLU A 322 -4.28 -5.09 4.60
C GLU A 322 -4.22 -4.90 3.09
N GLU A 323 -5.30 -5.24 2.38
CA GLU A 323 -5.37 -5.22 0.91
C GLU A 323 -4.91 -3.90 0.24
N ILE A 324 -5.12 -2.75 0.90
CA ILE A 324 -4.88 -1.44 0.27
C ILE A 324 -3.76 -0.63 0.92
N ARG A 325 -3.64 -0.63 2.25
CA ARG A 325 -2.83 0.38 2.96
C ARG A 325 -1.33 0.05 3.04
N GLY A 326 -0.91 -1.18 2.70
CA GLY A 326 0.49 -1.59 2.69
C GLY A 326 1.09 -1.76 4.09
N ALA A 327 1.88 -2.82 4.28
CA ALA A 327 2.52 -3.18 5.53
C ALA A 327 3.68 -2.27 5.93
N TRP A 328 4.20 -1.46 4.99
CA TRP A 328 5.27 -0.49 5.25
C TRP A 328 4.89 0.53 6.35
N ARG A 329 3.60 0.75 6.57
CA ARG A 329 3.07 1.57 7.68
C ARG A 329 3.44 1.02 9.05
N ASN A 330 3.78 -0.27 9.13
CA ASN A 330 4.22 -0.95 10.33
C ASN A 330 5.76 -1.05 10.42
N CYS A 331 6.51 -0.23 9.69
CA CYS A 331 7.98 -0.29 9.67
C CYS A 331 8.60 -0.13 11.07
N ARG A 332 7.95 0.65 11.95
CA ARG A 332 8.39 0.81 13.35
C ARG A 332 8.33 -0.54 14.07
N GLU A 333 7.18 -1.20 14.01
CA GLU A 333 6.94 -2.50 14.64
C GLU A 333 7.82 -3.60 14.05
N LEU A 334 8.14 -3.49 12.77
CA LEU A 334 8.91 -4.50 12.04
C LEU A 334 10.42 -4.36 12.23
N LEU A 335 10.95 -3.17 12.51
CA LEU A 335 12.40 -2.92 12.47
C LEU A 335 13.01 -2.51 13.82
N LEU A 336 12.27 -1.78 14.65
CA LEU A 336 12.84 -1.13 15.84
C LEU A 336 12.62 -1.95 17.11
N THR A 337 13.52 -1.77 18.07
CA THR A 337 13.44 -2.30 19.43
C THR A 337 12.74 -1.32 20.39
N ASN A 338 12.22 -1.85 21.51
CA ASN A 338 11.79 -1.03 22.64
C ASN A 338 13.00 -0.66 23.49
N GLU A 339 13.36 0.63 23.54
CA GLU A 339 14.55 1.07 24.27
C GLU A 339 14.32 2.19 25.28
N SER A 340 13.10 2.73 25.41
CA SER A 340 12.81 3.79 26.40
C SER A 340 11.64 3.44 27.34
N ASP A 341 11.85 3.66 28.64
CA ASP A 341 10.86 3.42 29.70
C ASP A 341 9.64 4.36 29.65
N ASP A 342 9.68 5.43 28.84
CA ASP A 342 8.67 6.49 28.84
C ASP A 342 7.72 6.46 27.63
N ARG A 343 7.45 5.30 27.02
CA ARG A 343 6.64 5.27 25.79
C ARG A 343 5.13 5.29 26.02
N GLN A 344 4.42 5.91 25.08
CA GLN A 344 2.98 5.72 24.86
C GLN A 344 2.70 4.49 23.96
N HIS A 345 3.75 3.92 23.36
CA HIS A 345 3.70 2.84 22.37
C HIS A 345 4.82 1.84 22.64
N GLU A 346 4.52 0.55 22.57
CA GLU A 346 5.53 -0.50 22.59
C GLU A 346 5.39 -1.35 21.33
N CYS A 347 6.52 -1.84 20.82
CA CYS A 347 6.58 -2.74 19.69
C CYS A 347 7.51 -3.94 19.94
N LEU A 348 7.19 -5.07 19.34
CA LEU A 348 8.06 -6.24 19.32
C LEU A 348 8.26 -6.62 17.86
N ARG A 349 9.50 -6.52 17.38
CA ARG A 349 9.86 -6.94 16.04
C ARG A 349 10.06 -8.46 15.96
N PRO A 350 10.10 -9.05 14.76
CA PRO A 350 10.40 -10.47 14.59
C PRO A 350 11.77 -10.81 15.21
N ARG A 351 11.84 -11.85 16.04
CA ARG A 351 13.02 -12.13 16.90
C ARG A 351 14.27 -12.55 16.14
N GLY A 352 14.14 -12.96 14.88
CA GLY A 352 15.30 -13.17 14.00
C GLY A 352 16.11 -11.88 13.79
N LEU A 353 15.47 -10.70 13.83
CA LEU A 353 16.16 -9.41 13.74
C LEU A 353 17.02 -9.09 14.96
N ASP A 354 16.64 -9.58 16.15
CA ASP A 354 17.43 -9.40 17.37
C ASP A 354 18.79 -10.11 17.22
N ARG A 355 18.78 -11.34 16.70
CA ARG A 355 20.00 -12.09 16.38
C ARG A 355 20.90 -11.31 15.42
N ILE A 356 20.33 -10.78 14.34
CA ILE A 356 21.05 -10.03 13.30
C ILE A 356 21.69 -8.75 13.87
N ALA A 357 20.96 -8.06 14.75
CA ALA A 357 21.45 -6.84 15.37
C ALA A 357 22.69 -7.08 16.24
N GLU A 358 22.78 -8.24 16.89
CA GLU A 358 23.88 -8.59 17.80
C GLU A 358 25.12 -9.21 17.14
N LEU A 359 25.11 -9.43 15.82
CA LEU A 359 26.26 -9.97 15.11
C LEU A 359 27.48 -9.04 15.27
N PRO A 360 28.66 -9.55 15.70
CA PRO A 360 29.84 -8.72 15.92
C PRO A 360 30.25 -7.95 14.66
N ARG A 361 30.54 -6.65 14.83
CA ARG A 361 31.04 -5.80 13.72
C ARG A 361 32.40 -6.26 13.18
N GLU A 362 33.18 -6.93 14.02
CA GLU A 362 34.58 -7.30 13.78
C GLU A 362 34.73 -8.64 13.04
N GLU A 363 33.67 -9.47 12.94
CA GLU A 363 33.68 -10.76 12.22
C GLU A 363 33.56 -10.62 10.68
N GLY A 364 33.85 -9.43 10.14
CA GLY A 364 34.33 -9.24 8.76
C GLY A 364 33.33 -9.36 7.60
N HIS A 365 32.07 -9.77 7.81
CA HIS A 365 31.16 -10.10 6.70
C HIS A 365 29.82 -9.36 6.64
N PHE A 366 29.51 -8.46 7.58
CA PHE A 366 28.24 -7.71 7.56
C PHE A 366 28.49 -6.22 7.37
N SER A 367 28.43 -5.77 6.12
CA SER A 367 28.48 -4.34 5.81
C SER A 367 27.31 -3.62 6.48
N GLU A 368 27.54 -2.47 7.11
CA GLU A 368 26.46 -1.59 7.61
C GLU A 368 25.54 -1.12 6.46
N SER A 369 26.00 -1.19 5.21
CA SER A 369 25.19 -0.94 4.01
C SER A 369 24.29 -2.12 3.61
N THR A 370 24.29 -3.23 4.35
CA THR A 370 23.47 -4.40 4.04
C THR A 370 22.00 -4.06 4.23
N VAL A 371 21.17 -4.43 3.26
CA VAL A 371 19.72 -4.28 3.32
C VAL A 371 19.09 -5.65 3.12
N TYR A 372 18.55 -6.21 4.21
CA TYR A 372 17.77 -7.44 4.15
C TYR A 372 16.39 -7.17 3.55
N THR A 373 15.70 -8.23 3.13
CA THR A 373 14.29 -8.16 2.73
C THR A 373 13.45 -8.86 3.77
N LEU A 374 12.49 -8.14 4.35
CA LEU A 374 11.40 -8.75 5.11
C LEU A 374 10.28 -9.09 4.15
N ARG A 375 10.01 -10.38 3.95
CA ARG A 375 8.83 -10.86 3.23
C ARG A 375 7.72 -11.14 4.23
N LEU A 376 6.59 -10.47 4.07
CA LEU A 376 5.42 -10.64 4.92
C LEU A 376 4.37 -11.44 4.14
N LEU A 377 3.92 -12.53 4.73
CA LEU A 377 3.00 -13.47 4.14
C LEU A 377 1.79 -13.67 5.04
N GLY A 378 0.59 -13.69 4.45
CA GLY A 378 -0.61 -13.98 5.22
C GLY A 378 -1.87 -13.92 4.38
N GLN A 379 -3.00 -13.93 5.09
CA GLN A 379 -4.30 -13.79 4.46
C GLN A 379 -5.23 -12.96 5.33
N GLN A 380 -6.12 -12.24 4.65
CA GLN A 380 -7.22 -11.55 5.28
C GLN A 380 -8.47 -12.42 5.14
N LEU A 381 -9.16 -12.65 6.25
CA LEU A 381 -10.46 -13.34 6.24
C LEU A 381 -11.60 -12.33 6.11
N ASP A 382 -12.78 -12.82 5.73
CA ASP A 382 -14.01 -12.04 5.78
C ASP A 382 -14.36 -11.62 7.23
N PRO A 383 -15.29 -10.67 7.45
CA PRO A 383 -15.66 -10.25 8.80
C PRO A 383 -16.16 -11.37 9.72
N ASN A 384 -16.75 -12.43 9.17
CA ASN A 384 -17.18 -13.61 9.95
C ASN A 384 -16.06 -14.62 10.17
N ARG A 385 -14.89 -14.40 9.57
CA ARG A 385 -13.70 -15.24 9.61
C ARG A 385 -13.95 -16.69 9.13
N GLY A 386 -14.98 -16.88 8.31
CA GLY A 386 -15.39 -18.18 7.76
C GLY A 386 -14.87 -18.41 6.33
N ALA A 387 -14.52 -17.33 5.62
CA ALA A 387 -13.99 -17.38 4.26
C ALA A 387 -12.72 -16.55 4.13
N VAL A 388 -11.87 -16.92 3.17
CA VAL A 388 -10.72 -16.11 2.77
C VAL A 388 -11.23 -14.93 1.94
N HIS A 389 -10.87 -13.71 2.35
CA HIS A 389 -11.15 -12.49 1.59
C HIS A 389 -10.05 -12.23 0.55
N THR A 390 -8.78 -12.30 0.98
CA THR A 390 -7.63 -12.18 0.07
C THR A 390 -6.36 -12.80 0.66
N TRP A 391 -5.44 -13.22 -0.21
CA TRP A 391 -4.07 -13.56 0.15
C TRP A 391 -3.14 -12.40 -0.14
N LEU A 392 -2.19 -12.17 0.75
CA LEU A 392 -1.33 -11.01 0.69
C LEU A 392 0.13 -11.43 0.88
N GLU A 393 0.97 -10.82 0.06
CA GLU A 393 2.42 -10.94 0.11
C GLU A 393 3.00 -9.55 -0.13
N GLU A 394 3.83 -9.10 0.81
CA GLU A 394 4.48 -7.79 0.74
C GLU A 394 5.95 -7.90 1.12
N THR A 395 6.75 -6.94 0.66
CA THR A 395 8.18 -6.88 0.97
C THR A 395 8.58 -5.51 1.48
N ILE A 396 9.35 -5.49 2.57
CA ILE A 396 9.86 -4.26 3.19
C ILE A 396 11.39 -4.37 3.30
N PRO A 397 12.15 -3.35 2.88
CA PRO A 397 13.59 -3.34 3.07
C PRO A 397 13.91 -3.17 4.55
N ALA A 398 14.91 -3.91 5.01
CA ALA A 398 15.40 -3.92 6.38
C ALA A 398 16.88 -3.53 6.38
N PRO A 399 17.21 -2.22 6.31
CA PRO A 399 18.59 -1.78 6.44
C PRO A 399 19.18 -2.21 7.77
N LEU A 400 20.34 -2.87 7.74
CA LEU A 400 21.03 -3.36 8.93
C LEU A 400 21.38 -2.22 9.88
N SER A 401 21.77 -1.06 9.31
CA SER A 401 22.03 0.16 10.06
C SER A 401 20.84 0.58 10.93
N ILE A 402 19.60 0.52 10.41
CA ILE A 402 18.37 0.80 11.15
C ILE A 402 18.10 -0.28 12.21
N ILE A 403 18.28 -1.56 11.87
CA ILE A 403 18.05 -2.69 12.78
C ILE A 403 18.96 -2.62 14.01
N ARG A 404 20.20 -2.14 13.84
CA ARG A 404 21.23 -2.00 14.88
C ARG A 404 21.15 -0.68 15.66
N GLU A 405 20.38 0.28 15.18
CA GLU A 405 20.33 1.60 15.79
C GLU A 405 19.78 1.53 17.20
N LYS A 406 20.57 2.05 18.14
CA LYS A 406 20.14 2.28 19.52
C LYS A 406 19.78 3.75 19.65
N SER A 407 18.60 4.05 20.20
CA SER A 407 17.83 5.31 20.21
C SER A 407 18.54 6.57 20.73
N TYR A 408 19.84 6.52 21.02
CA TYR A 408 20.64 7.60 21.57
C TYR A 408 21.33 8.47 20.49
N VAL A 409 21.45 8.01 19.23
CA VAL A 409 22.18 8.74 18.17
C VAL A 409 21.23 9.44 17.20
N THR A 410 20.24 8.73 16.62
CA THR A 410 19.22 9.30 15.74
C THR A 410 17.82 8.88 16.19
N PRO A 411 16.82 9.79 16.27
CA PRO A 411 15.46 9.43 16.66
C PRO A 411 14.71 8.78 15.48
N MET A 412 15.20 7.62 15.03
CA MET A 412 14.67 6.89 13.88
C MET A 412 13.20 6.56 14.06
N GLU A 413 12.79 6.22 15.30
CA GLU A 413 11.39 6.03 15.68
C GLU A 413 10.53 7.23 15.28
N ARG A 414 10.99 8.46 15.60
CA ARG A 414 10.30 9.70 15.26
C ARG A 414 10.25 9.93 13.75
N LEU A 415 11.35 9.68 13.02
CA LEU A 415 11.38 9.87 11.57
C LEU A 415 10.41 8.93 10.86
N MET A 416 10.36 7.65 11.26
CA MET A 416 9.40 6.67 10.76
C MET A 416 7.96 7.06 11.11
N GLU A 417 7.69 7.41 12.36
CA GLU A 417 6.36 7.84 12.82
C GLU A 417 5.86 9.05 12.04
N VAL A 418 6.69 10.09 11.88
CA VAL A 418 6.34 11.30 11.13
C VAL A 418 6.12 10.98 9.64
N SER A 419 6.90 10.06 9.06
CA SER A 419 6.73 9.62 7.67
C SER A 419 5.40 8.91 7.44
N VAL A 420 5.02 7.97 8.33
CA VAL A 420 3.76 7.22 8.24
C VAL A 420 2.57 8.15 8.55
N SER A 421 2.66 8.98 9.59
CA SER A 421 1.63 9.96 9.96
C SER A 421 1.30 10.90 8.81
N LEU A 422 2.31 11.34 8.03
CA LEU A 422 2.04 12.19 6.87
C LEU A 422 1.12 11.51 5.84
N ALA A 423 1.35 10.23 5.56
CA ALA A 423 0.50 9.49 4.63
C ALA A 423 -0.91 9.26 5.20
N ASP A 424 -1.01 8.89 6.47
CA ASP A 424 -2.31 8.72 7.15
C ASP A 424 -3.11 10.04 7.16
N ASP A 425 -2.48 11.17 7.53
CA ASP A 425 -3.12 12.49 7.57
C ASP A 425 -3.61 12.93 6.17
N MET A 426 -2.85 12.61 5.11
CA MET A 426 -3.22 12.91 3.72
C MET A 426 -4.37 12.06 3.22
N ASP A 427 -4.40 10.77 3.55
CA ASP A 427 -5.54 9.89 3.28
C ASP A 427 -6.79 10.40 4.00
N ASP A 428 -6.67 10.76 5.27
CA ASP A 428 -7.75 11.36 6.06
C ASP A 428 -8.31 12.62 5.39
N ALA A 429 -7.44 13.47 4.83
CA ALA A 429 -7.86 14.66 4.09
C ALA A 429 -8.64 14.30 2.80
N LEU A 430 -8.21 13.27 2.06
CA LEU A 430 -8.90 12.76 0.87
C LEU A 430 -10.27 12.19 1.23
N GLN A 431 -10.35 11.33 2.25
CA GLN A 431 -11.60 10.73 2.71
C GLN A 431 -12.59 11.79 3.18
N ARG A 432 -12.11 12.79 3.93
CA ARG A 432 -12.95 13.93 4.36
C ARG A 432 -13.45 14.74 3.17
N MET A 433 -12.64 14.93 2.12
CA MET A 433 -13.07 15.63 0.92
C MET A 433 -14.24 14.93 0.23
N GLU A 434 -14.14 13.62 0.00
CA GLU A 434 -15.23 12.82 -0.60
C GLU A 434 -16.47 12.85 0.29
N HIS A 435 -16.30 12.67 1.60
CA HIS A 435 -17.39 12.76 2.57
C HIS A 435 -18.10 14.12 2.52
N ASP A 436 -17.36 15.22 2.60
CA ASP A 436 -17.88 16.59 2.57
C ASP A 436 -18.65 16.85 1.24
N TYR A 437 -18.16 16.31 0.12
CA TYR A 437 -18.81 16.43 -1.18
C TYR A 437 -20.17 15.73 -1.20
N HIS A 438 -20.23 14.48 -0.75
CA HIS A 438 -21.50 13.72 -0.68
C HIS A 438 -22.50 14.35 0.29
N ALA A 439 -22.03 14.87 1.42
CA ALA A 439 -22.86 15.58 2.40
C ALA A 439 -23.52 16.82 1.79
N LEU A 440 -22.78 17.61 0.98
CA LEU A 440 -23.33 18.78 0.29
C LEU A 440 -24.40 18.44 -0.76
N LEU A 441 -24.40 17.22 -1.31
CA LEU A 441 -25.35 16.77 -2.33
C LEU A 441 -26.63 16.15 -1.77
N ARG A 442 -26.86 16.19 -0.44
CA ARG A 442 -28.01 15.58 0.26
C ARG A 442 -28.19 14.07 -0.03
N GLY A 443 -27.11 13.38 -0.41
CA GLY A 443 -27.12 11.95 -0.63
C GLY A 443 -26.07 11.29 0.26
N THR A 444 -26.48 10.62 1.33
CA THR A 444 -25.66 9.64 2.04
C THR A 444 -25.67 8.31 1.28
N GLN A 445 -25.25 8.31 0.02
CA GLN A 445 -24.72 7.07 -0.56
C GLN A 445 -23.23 7.06 -0.23
N LYS A 446 -22.85 6.23 0.74
CA LYS A 446 -21.46 5.81 0.90
C LYS A 446 -20.98 5.37 -0.49
N ALA A 447 -19.93 5.97 -1.01
CA ALA A 447 -19.24 5.38 -2.15
C ALA A 447 -18.84 3.96 -1.71
N GLU A 448 -19.49 2.93 -2.26
CA GLU A 448 -19.18 1.52 -1.97
C GLU A 448 -17.75 1.17 -2.40
N ARG A 449 -17.13 2.00 -3.24
CA ARG A 449 -15.78 1.81 -3.76
C ARG A 449 -14.81 2.75 -3.06
N LYS A 450 -13.84 2.18 -2.33
CA LYS A 450 -12.69 2.89 -1.73
C LYS A 450 -11.68 3.36 -2.81
N LEU A 451 -12.16 4.04 -3.86
CA LEU A 451 -11.34 4.42 -5.02
C LEU A 451 -10.20 5.36 -4.64
N LEU A 452 -10.46 6.30 -3.73
CA LEU A 452 -9.41 7.20 -3.22
C LEU A 452 -8.29 6.43 -2.53
N HIS A 453 -8.61 5.39 -1.74
CA HIS A 453 -7.56 4.54 -1.15
C HIS A 453 -6.76 3.82 -2.24
N GLN A 454 -7.42 3.26 -3.25
CA GLN A 454 -6.78 2.54 -4.35
C GLN A 454 -5.86 3.45 -5.20
N TRP A 455 -6.24 4.72 -5.37
CA TRP A 455 -5.41 5.69 -6.10
C TRP A 455 -4.30 6.32 -5.26
N PHE A 456 -4.33 6.15 -3.93
CA PHE A 456 -3.36 6.74 -3.02
C PHE A 456 -2.36 5.71 -2.49
N TRP A 457 -2.80 4.76 -1.66
CA TRP A 457 -1.91 3.90 -0.87
C TRP A 457 -0.98 2.99 -1.69
N PRO A 458 -1.46 2.24 -2.72
CA PRO A 458 -0.58 1.34 -3.47
C PRO A 458 0.57 2.07 -4.18
N HIS A 459 0.38 3.34 -4.50
CA HIS A 459 1.39 4.17 -5.17
C HIS A 459 2.49 4.63 -4.21
N LEU A 460 2.31 4.53 -2.90
CA LEU A 460 3.28 4.95 -1.90
C LEU A 460 4.29 3.86 -1.52
N ALA A 461 3.94 2.57 -1.63
CA ALA A 461 4.74 1.47 -1.08
C ALA A 461 6.18 1.43 -1.63
N MET A 462 6.35 1.50 -2.95
CA MET A 462 7.68 1.51 -3.57
C MET A 462 8.49 2.75 -3.16
N HIS A 463 7.86 3.92 -3.11
CA HIS A 463 8.52 5.16 -2.71
C HIS A 463 8.91 5.16 -1.24
N PHE A 464 8.09 4.56 -0.37
CA PHE A 464 8.44 4.39 1.04
C PHE A 464 9.61 3.43 1.22
N ASN A 465 9.69 2.35 0.42
CA ASN A 465 10.83 1.44 0.46
C ASN A 465 12.14 2.15 0.07
N ILE A 466 12.10 3.06 -0.91
CA ILE A 466 13.25 3.91 -1.26
C ILE A 466 13.58 4.87 -0.10
N HIS A 467 12.56 5.53 0.45
CA HIS A 467 12.70 6.43 1.61
C HIS A 467 13.39 5.73 2.79
N LEU A 468 12.94 4.52 3.12
CA LEU A 468 13.46 3.72 4.22
C LEU A 468 14.92 3.30 4.00
N ARG A 469 15.32 2.96 2.77
CA ARG A 469 16.73 2.70 2.43
C ARG A 469 17.59 3.95 2.60
N ASN A 470 17.11 5.09 2.09
CA ASN A 470 17.80 6.37 2.21
C ASN A 470 17.96 6.81 3.68
N LEU A 471 16.97 6.55 4.54
CA LEU A 471 17.09 6.77 5.98
C LEU A 471 18.19 5.90 6.60
N GLY A 472 18.30 4.64 6.16
CA GLY A 472 19.32 3.71 6.64
C GLY A 472 20.75 4.09 6.20
N GLU A 473 20.92 4.58 4.97
CA GLU A 473 22.22 5.05 4.46
C GLU A 473 22.72 6.29 5.23
N ARG A 474 21.80 7.13 5.69
CA ARG A 474 22.08 8.44 6.30
C ARG A 474 21.87 8.45 7.81
N ILE A 475 21.89 7.28 8.43
CA ILE A 475 21.56 7.12 9.85
C ILE A 475 22.49 7.92 10.77
N ASN A 476 23.76 8.06 10.38
CA ASN A 476 24.80 8.76 11.15
C ASN A 476 24.75 10.29 10.96
N GLU A 477 23.91 10.81 10.08
CA GLU A 477 23.82 12.25 9.80
C GLU A 477 22.78 12.98 10.67
N GLY A 478 22.15 12.28 11.63
CA GLY A 478 21.13 12.85 12.52
C GLY A 478 19.86 13.33 11.78
N ILE A 479 19.05 14.16 12.44
CA ILE A 479 17.83 14.72 11.81
C ILE A 479 18.19 15.64 10.65
N GLU A 480 19.20 16.51 10.81
CA GLU A 480 19.58 17.52 9.80
C GLU A 480 20.04 16.89 8.49
N GLY A 481 20.83 15.82 8.54
CA GLY A 481 21.16 15.05 7.36
C GLY A 481 19.91 14.47 6.71
N ASN A 482 19.02 13.87 7.47
CA ASN A 482 17.83 13.21 6.93
C ASN A 482 16.75 14.18 6.41
N LEU A 483 16.89 15.50 6.55
CA LEU A 483 15.89 16.48 6.10
C LEU A 483 15.55 16.35 4.62
N SER A 484 16.53 16.24 3.73
CA SER A 484 16.25 16.13 2.29
C SER A 484 15.56 14.80 1.92
N THR A 485 15.82 13.73 2.67
CA THR A 485 15.11 12.45 2.54
C THR A 485 13.64 12.62 2.95
N MET A 486 13.39 13.29 4.09
CA MET A 486 12.05 13.60 4.58
C MET A 486 11.27 14.55 3.66
N GLU A 487 11.93 15.55 3.08
CA GLU A 487 11.33 16.47 2.09
C GLU A 487 10.92 15.74 0.82
N SER A 488 11.79 14.87 0.30
CA SER A 488 11.49 14.04 -0.88
C SER A 488 10.27 13.13 -0.64
N TRP A 489 10.17 12.54 0.55
CA TRP A 489 8.99 11.77 0.95
C TRP A 489 7.74 12.65 0.99
N ALA A 490 7.80 13.83 1.60
CA ALA A 490 6.65 14.72 1.69
C ALA A 490 6.15 15.21 0.33
N ILE A 491 7.06 15.50 -0.59
CA ILE A 491 6.73 15.81 -1.99
C ILE A 491 6.03 14.63 -2.64
N THR A 492 6.53 13.41 -2.45
CA THR A 492 5.94 12.20 -3.05
C THR A 492 4.52 11.94 -2.53
N VAL A 493 4.31 12.01 -1.20
CA VAL A 493 2.99 11.81 -0.60
C VAL A 493 2.00 12.86 -1.07
N SER A 494 2.38 14.14 -1.03
CA SER A 494 1.50 15.24 -1.44
C SER A 494 1.13 15.18 -2.92
N GLN A 495 2.09 14.88 -3.81
CA GLN A 495 1.82 14.70 -5.24
C GLN A 495 0.90 13.50 -5.50
N THR A 496 1.10 12.39 -4.79
CA THR A 496 0.25 11.20 -4.89
C THR A 496 -1.18 11.51 -4.44
N ALA A 497 -1.33 12.26 -3.33
CA ALA A 497 -2.64 12.69 -2.84
C ALA A 497 -3.36 13.61 -3.84
N LEU A 498 -2.66 14.62 -4.39
CA LEU A 498 -3.21 15.52 -5.42
C LEU A 498 -3.59 14.76 -6.70
N LYS A 499 -2.80 13.76 -7.10
CA LYS A 499 -3.13 12.89 -8.25
C LYS A 499 -4.35 12.02 -7.97
N ALA A 500 -4.47 11.45 -6.77
CA ALA A 500 -5.64 10.68 -6.35
C ALA A 500 -6.91 11.55 -6.34
N GLN A 501 -6.80 12.78 -5.82
CA GLN A 501 -7.87 13.78 -5.89
C GLN A 501 -8.28 14.04 -7.35
N GLN A 502 -7.32 14.28 -8.24
CA GLN A 502 -7.59 14.58 -9.65
C GLN A 502 -8.27 13.40 -10.35
N ASN A 503 -7.79 12.17 -10.13
CA ASN A 503 -8.42 10.96 -10.65
C ASN A 503 -9.85 10.82 -10.15
N TRP A 504 -10.11 11.13 -8.87
CA TRP A 504 -11.45 11.09 -8.30
C TRP A 504 -12.38 12.10 -8.95
N ILE A 505 -11.93 13.34 -9.12
CA ILE A 505 -12.67 14.40 -9.84
C ILE A 505 -13.01 13.94 -11.27
N ASP A 506 -12.04 13.37 -12.00
CA ASP A 506 -12.25 12.97 -13.40
C ASP A 506 -13.21 11.79 -13.56
N ASN A 507 -13.37 10.97 -12.51
CA ASN A 507 -14.24 9.78 -12.49
C ASN A 507 -15.60 10.03 -11.83
N LEU A 508 -15.88 11.23 -11.30
CA LEU A 508 -17.21 11.56 -10.79
C LEU A 508 -18.24 11.43 -11.93
N PRO A 509 -19.39 10.75 -11.69
CA PRO A 509 -20.46 10.67 -12.67
C PRO A 509 -20.81 12.09 -13.14
N ARG A 510 -20.74 12.32 -14.45
CA ARG A 510 -20.83 13.65 -15.09
C ARG A 510 -22.16 14.32 -14.73
N ARG A 511 -22.14 15.13 -13.67
CA ARG A 511 -23.34 15.83 -13.16
C ARG A 511 -23.31 17.31 -13.55
N THR A 512 -24.50 17.89 -13.61
CA THR A 512 -24.78 19.28 -14.01
C THR A 512 -23.92 20.30 -13.25
N ALA A 513 -23.66 21.48 -13.81
CA ALA A 513 -22.83 22.51 -13.18
C ALA A 513 -23.30 22.98 -11.78
N ARG A 514 -24.53 22.63 -11.37
CA ARG A 514 -24.99 22.80 -9.98
C ARG A 514 -24.05 22.10 -8.97
N ASN A 515 -23.42 21.00 -9.37
CA ASN A 515 -22.52 20.21 -8.53
C ASN A 515 -21.05 20.67 -8.59
N MET A 516 -20.71 21.58 -9.51
CA MET A 516 -19.35 22.10 -9.67
C MET A 516 -18.93 22.98 -8.49
N PHE A 517 -19.84 23.77 -7.93
CA PHE A 517 -19.54 24.63 -6.78
C PHE A 517 -19.29 23.85 -5.48
N PRO A 518 -20.13 22.85 -5.11
CA PRO A 518 -19.80 21.92 -4.04
C PRO A 518 -18.44 21.25 -4.24
N LEU A 519 -18.16 20.75 -5.46
CA LEU A 519 -16.89 20.12 -5.78
C LEU A 519 -15.70 21.07 -5.61
N ALA A 520 -15.79 22.28 -6.16
CA ALA A 520 -14.77 23.33 -6.03
C ALA A 520 -14.53 23.69 -4.55
N LYS A 521 -15.60 23.79 -3.75
CA LYS A 521 -15.48 24.07 -2.31
C LYS A 521 -14.70 22.96 -1.59
N CYS A 522 -15.07 21.69 -1.82
CA CYS A 522 -14.38 20.55 -1.22
C CYS A 522 -12.92 20.44 -1.69
N SER A 523 -12.66 20.70 -2.97
CA SER A 523 -11.31 20.72 -3.53
C SER A 523 -10.42 21.79 -2.89
N ILE A 524 -10.92 23.03 -2.74
CA ILE A 524 -10.21 24.10 -2.02
C ILE A 524 -9.93 23.69 -0.57
N GLN A 525 -10.92 23.12 0.12
CA GLN A 525 -10.75 22.65 1.50
C GLN A 525 -9.68 21.56 1.60
N PHE A 526 -9.64 20.62 0.66
CA PHE A 526 -8.61 19.59 0.59
C PHE A 526 -7.21 20.19 0.37
N LYS A 527 -7.04 21.11 -0.57
CA LYS A 527 -5.76 21.80 -0.82
C LYS A 527 -5.28 22.55 0.43
N ASN A 528 -6.19 23.22 1.14
CA ASN A 528 -5.88 23.89 2.40
C ASN A 528 -5.48 22.90 3.53
N ARG A 529 -6.18 21.76 3.64
CA ARG A 529 -5.83 20.70 4.61
C ARG A 529 -4.45 20.11 4.31
N THR A 530 -4.19 19.77 3.05
CA THR A 530 -2.88 19.27 2.57
C THR A 530 -1.75 20.20 3.03
N ARG A 531 -1.91 21.51 2.80
CA ARG A 531 -0.94 22.50 3.24
C ARG A 531 -0.73 22.51 4.76
N ASN A 532 -1.82 22.48 5.54
CA ASN A 532 -1.72 22.46 7.01
C ASN A 532 -1.01 21.20 7.51
N ILE A 533 -1.25 20.05 6.87
CA ILE A 533 -0.56 18.79 7.19
C ILE A 533 0.94 18.92 6.88
N LEU A 534 1.33 19.50 5.74
CA LEU A 534 2.74 19.74 5.42
C LEU A 534 3.42 20.72 6.39
N LEU A 535 2.72 21.76 6.84
CA LEU A 535 3.21 22.66 7.88
C LEU A 535 3.40 21.95 9.23
N ASP A 536 2.47 21.04 9.59
CA ASP A 536 2.57 20.23 10.79
C ASP A 536 3.71 19.21 10.69
N PHE A 537 3.89 18.57 9.53
CA PHE A 537 5.02 17.70 9.22
C PHE A 537 6.36 18.43 9.40
N ASN A 538 6.52 19.61 8.80
CA ASN A 538 7.72 20.42 8.97
C ASN A 538 7.94 20.84 10.43
N ARG A 539 6.87 21.18 11.16
CA ARG A 539 6.94 21.49 12.59
C ARG A 539 7.38 20.28 13.41
N LYS A 540 6.88 19.08 13.08
CA LYS A 540 7.27 17.80 13.69
C LYS A 540 8.73 17.45 13.39
N LEU A 541 9.37 18.05 12.37
CA LEU A 541 10.79 17.90 12.04
C LEU A 541 11.71 19.00 12.59
N SER A 542 11.18 20.19 12.92
CA SER A 542 11.99 21.41 13.14
C SER A 542 12.82 21.45 14.44
N ILE A 543 14.10 21.83 14.30
CA ILE A 543 14.75 23.01 14.91
C ILE A 543 14.85 24.08 13.78
N PRO A 544 14.81 25.41 14.03
CA PRO A 544 14.18 26.38 13.13
C PRO A 544 15.08 26.85 11.98
N HIS A 545 14.68 26.54 10.73
CA HIS A 545 14.53 27.53 9.65
C HIS A 545 13.95 26.86 8.38
N PRO A 546 12.93 27.46 7.73
CA PRO A 546 12.53 27.04 6.40
C PRO A 546 13.38 27.79 5.37
N SER A 547 14.29 27.11 4.68
CA SER A 547 14.82 27.63 3.42
C SER A 547 13.68 27.70 2.41
N LYS A 548 13.47 28.91 1.92
CA LYS A 548 12.45 29.30 0.95
C LYS A 548 12.73 28.68 -0.41
N GLU A 549 11.62 28.59 -1.16
CA GLU A 549 11.48 28.17 -2.55
C GLU A 549 11.46 26.66 -2.74
N PHE A 550 10.44 26.19 -3.47
CA PHE A 550 10.43 25.05 -4.40
C PHE A 550 9.06 24.39 -4.45
N PHE A 551 8.11 25.03 -5.14
CA PHE A 551 6.93 24.33 -5.68
C PHE A 551 6.48 25.00 -6.97
N THR A 552 6.99 24.53 -8.10
CA THR A 552 6.25 24.52 -9.37
C THR A 552 6.91 23.52 -10.32
N LYS A 553 6.31 22.34 -10.47
CA LYS A 553 6.52 21.54 -11.68
C LYS A 553 5.17 21.04 -12.15
N THR A 554 4.56 21.84 -13.01
CA THR A 554 3.32 21.50 -13.70
C THR A 554 3.63 20.59 -14.88
N LEU A 555 2.67 19.71 -15.14
CA LEU A 555 2.60 18.69 -16.18
C LEU A 555 3.15 19.06 -17.56
N ASN A 556 3.67 18.02 -18.24
CA ASN A 556 4.03 17.86 -19.65
C ASN A 556 3.93 19.11 -20.54
N PRO A 557 5.04 19.58 -21.14
CA PRO A 557 5.01 20.68 -22.09
C PRO A 557 4.36 20.26 -23.41
N LEU A 558 3.55 21.17 -23.96
CA LEU A 558 3.21 21.23 -25.38
C LEU A 558 4.51 21.38 -26.20
N PRO A 559 4.51 21.03 -27.50
CA PRO A 559 5.62 21.35 -28.39
C PRO A 559 5.98 22.84 -28.28
N VAL A 560 7.29 23.14 -28.13
CA VAL A 560 7.83 24.48 -27.79
C VAL A 560 7.31 25.59 -28.72
N ASP A 561 7.05 25.26 -29.98
CA ASP A 561 6.63 26.21 -31.03
C ASP A 561 5.20 26.75 -30.83
N ILE A 562 4.24 25.89 -30.44
CA ILE A 562 2.83 26.28 -30.26
C ILE A 562 2.66 27.22 -29.05
N ARG A 563 3.37 26.92 -27.95
CA ARG A 563 3.35 27.76 -26.75
C ARG A 563 3.91 29.15 -27.06
N GLN A 564 5.01 29.22 -27.79
CA GLN A 564 5.63 30.49 -28.18
C GLN A 564 4.69 31.34 -29.05
N ASN A 565 3.98 30.72 -30.00
CA ASN A 565 3.03 31.42 -30.86
C ASN A 565 1.84 31.99 -30.07
N ARG A 566 1.29 31.23 -29.11
CA ARG A 566 0.24 31.73 -28.19
C ARG A 566 0.75 32.91 -27.37
N GLU A 567 1.95 32.82 -26.81
CA GLU A 567 2.55 33.89 -26.00
C GLU A 567 2.74 35.18 -26.82
N ASN A 568 3.26 35.06 -28.05
CA ASN A 568 3.46 36.19 -28.96
C ASN A 568 2.12 36.86 -29.35
N PHE A 569 1.10 36.07 -29.65
CA PHE A 569 -0.25 36.57 -29.96
C PHE A 569 -0.85 37.35 -28.79
N ILE A 570 -0.76 36.80 -27.58
CA ILE A 570 -1.27 37.44 -26.36
C ILE A 570 -0.48 38.73 -26.04
N ALA A 571 0.84 38.73 -26.23
CA ALA A 571 1.65 39.94 -26.10
C ALA A 571 1.20 41.03 -27.08
N GLY A 572 0.97 40.68 -28.35
CA GLY A 572 0.45 41.60 -29.36
C GLY A 572 -0.93 42.18 -29.03
N LEU A 573 -1.83 41.38 -28.43
CA LEU A 573 -3.10 41.90 -27.91
C LEU A 573 -2.87 42.90 -26.78
N TYR A 574 -2.03 42.57 -25.80
CA TYR A 574 -1.74 43.47 -24.69
C TYR A 574 -1.06 44.77 -25.15
N ASP A 575 -0.21 44.73 -26.18
CA ASP A 575 0.38 45.92 -26.78
C ASP A 575 -0.68 46.85 -27.38
N LEU A 576 -1.78 46.33 -27.95
CA LEU A 576 -2.90 47.16 -28.39
C LEU A 576 -3.56 47.89 -27.21
N GLY A 577 -3.67 47.24 -26.05
CA GLY A 577 -4.19 47.86 -24.82
C GLY A 577 -3.26 48.95 -24.27
N ILE A 578 -1.96 48.66 -24.22
CA ILE A 578 -0.93 49.64 -23.79
C ILE A 578 -0.91 50.84 -24.73
N ASN A 579 -0.96 50.61 -26.05
CA ASN A 579 -0.97 51.68 -27.05
C ASN A 579 -2.25 52.51 -26.99
N LEU A 580 -3.39 51.92 -26.61
CA LEU A 580 -4.66 52.64 -26.41
C LEU A 580 -4.56 53.67 -25.27
N GLU A 581 -3.81 53.34 -24.21
CA GLU A 581 -3.56 54.19 -23.04
C GLU A 581 -2.36 55.14 -23.21
N SER A 582 -1.65 55.06 -24.36
CA SER A 582 -0.50 55.91 -24.66
C SER A 582 -0.88 57.39 -24.76
N GLY A 583 -0.01 58.27 -24.24
CA GLY A 583 -0.13 59.73 -24.44
C GLY A 583 0.14 60.18 -25.88
N GLU A 584 0.65 59.30 -26.76
CA GLU A 584 0.90 59.61 -28.17
C GLU A 584 -0.38 59.42 -29.00
N ALA A 585 -0.94 60.53 -29.51
CA ALA A 585 -2.21 60.54 -30.24
C ALA A 585 -2.25 59.58 -31.45
N THR A 586 -1.13 59.44 -32.16
CA THR A 586 -1.00 58.56 -33.32
C THR A 586 -1.08 57.09 -32.93
N ARG A 587 -0.37 56.68 -31.87
CA ARG A 587 -0.41 55.29 -31.35
C ARG A 587 -1.77 54.95 -30.79
N ALA A 588 -2.34 55.83 -29.96
CA ALA A 588 -3.67 55.65 -29.40
C ALA A 588 -4.75 55.62 -30.49
N GLY A 589 -4.62 56.43 -31.55
CA GLY A 589 -5.52 56.42 -32.70
C GLY A 589 -5.49 55.11 -33.49
N ARG A 590 -4.29 54.58 -33.76
CA ARG A 590 -4.11 53.29 -34.45
C ARG A 590 -4.68 52.13 -33.62
N ALA A 591 -4.36 52.07 -32.34
CA ALA A 591 -4.90 51.06 -31.42
C ALA A 591 -6.43 51.13 -31.34
N ARG A 592 -7.02 52.34 -31.23
CA ARG A 592 -8.48 52.52 -31.28
C ARG A 592 -9.10 51.99 -32.57
N SER A 593 -8.50 52.28 -33.72
CA SER A 593 -9.01 51.79 -35.01
C SER A 593 -8.96 50.28 -35.10
N ALA A 594 -7.84 49.64 -34.71
CA ALA A 594 -7.70 48.19 -34.72
C ALA A 594 -8.74 47.51 -33.80
N LEU A 595 -8.86 47.98 -32.55
CA LEU A 595 -9.83 47.43 -31.59
C LEU A 595 -11.30 47.71 -31.99
N ALA A 596 -11.58 48.78 -32.72
CA ALA A 596 -12.92 49.05 -33.25
C ALA A 596 -13.29 48.05 -34.35
N ARG A 597 -12.40 47.81 -35.32
CA ARG A 597 -12.60 46.80 -36.38
C ARG A 597 -12.83 45.42 -35.79
N MET A 598 -12.02 45.03 -34.80
CA MET A 598 -12.18 43.76 -34.08
C MET A 598 -13.55 43.63 -33.41
N ARG A 599 -14.06 44.68 -32.75
CA ARG A 599 -15.41 44.66 -32.16
C ARG A 599 -16.51 44.54 -33.22
N HIS A 600 -16.38 45.28 -34.33
CA HIS A 600 -17.40 45.30 -35.38
C HIS A 600 -17.51 43.98 -36.15
N SER A 601 -16.43 43.19 -36.22
CA SER A 601 -16.42 41.87 -36.86
C SER A 601 -17.50 40.90 -36.33
N THR A 602 -17.99 41.11 -35.10
CA THR A 602 -19.05 40.28 -34.50
C THR A 602 -20.44 40.51 -35.07
N GLY A 603 -20.72 41.69 -35.62
CA GLY A 603 -22.03 42.09 -36.13
C GLY A 603 -22.04 42.47 -37.62
N ASP A 604 -20.86 42.73 -38.18
CA ASP A 604 -20.69 43.11 -39.59
C ASP A 604 -19.54 42.27 -40.20
N PRO A 605 -19.86 41.30 -41.10
CA PRO A 605 -18.89 40.42 -41.71
C PRO A 605 -17.76 41.13 -42.47
N ARG A 606 -17.96 42.39 -42.87
CA ARG A 606 -16.94 43.18 -43.60
C ARG A 606 -15.65 43.41 -42.81
N TYR A 607 -15.72 43.35 -41.48
CA TYR A 607 -14.56 43.53 -40.60
C TYR A 607 -13.92 42.20 -40.15
N LEU A 608 -14.46 41.05 -40.57
CA LEU A 608 -13.90 39.75 -40.24
C LEU A 608 -12.47 39.54 -40.80
N PRO A 609 -12.15 39.96 -42.05
CA PRO A 609 -10.78 39.88 -42.57
C PRO A 609 -9.76 40.63 -41.72
N ASP A 610 -10.11 41.80 -41.18
CA ASP A 610 -9.20 42.61 -40.34
C ASP A 610 -8.75 41.85 -39.07
N VAL A 611 -9.63 41.02 -38.48
CA VAL A 611 -9.31 40.22 -37.29
C VAL A 611 -8.52 38.98 -37.66
N ILE A 612 -8.89 38.35 -38.78
CA ILE A 612 -8.21 37.19 -39.34
C ILE A 612 -6.75 37.56 -39.65
N ASP A 613 -6.51 38.67 -40.35
CA ASP A 613 -5.16 39.15 -40.70
C ASP A 613 -4.32 39.44 -39.45
N PHE A 614 -4.93 40.06 -38.43
CA PHE A 614 -4.26 40.29 -37.15
C PHE A 614 -3.89 38.98 -36.44
N VAL A 615 -4.72 37.95 -36.50
CA VAL A 615 -4.44 36.67 -35.83
C VAL A 615 -3.40 35.86 -36.64
N HIS A 616 -3.50 35.84 -37.97
CA HIS A 616 -2.62 35.08 -38.86
C HIS A 616 -1.15 35.47 -38.77
N GLN A 617 -0.82 36.73 -38.46
CA GLN A 617 0.56 37.18 -38.32
C GLN A 617 1.34 36.44 -37.22
N TYR A 618 0.63 35.79 -36.28
CA TYR A 618 1.22 35.01 -35.19
C TYR A 618 1.22 33.50 -35.45
N SER A 619 0.90 33.06 -36.67
CA SER A 619 0.93 31.64 -37.09
C SER A 619 0.16 30.69 -36.15
N PRO A 620 -1.14 30.91 -35.93
CA PRO A 620 -1.98 30.02 -35.11
C PRO A 620 -2.07 28.63 -35.71
N GLU A 621 -2.20 27.61 -34.85
CA GLU A 621 -2.59 26.28 -35.31
C GLU A 621 -4.01 26.32 -35.89
N GLN A 622 -4.24 25.62 -37.01
CA GLN A 622 -5.52 25.67 -37.72
C GLN A 622 -6.71 25.20 -36.86
N SER A 623 -6.45 24.28 -35.91
CA SER A 623 -7.42 23.77 -34.94
C SER A 623 -7.81 24.77 -33.84
N GLU A 624 -7.04 25.86 -33.66
CA GLU A 624 -7.24 26.88 -32.62
C GLU A 624 -7.68 28.24 -33.18
N MET A 625 -7.65 28.40 -34.51
CA MET A 625 -7.90 29.66 -35.20
C MET A 625 -9.21 30.33 -34.74
N ASP A 626 -10.30 29.58 -34.62
CA ASP A 626 -11.60 30.11 -34.21
C ASP A 626 -11.58 30.62 -32.75
N VAL A 627 -10.80 29.97 -31.88
CA VAL A 627 -10.58 30.39 -30.50
C VAL A 627 -9.74 31.66 -30.44
N TRP A 628 -8.65 31.76 -31.20
CA TRP A 628 -7.77 32.93 -31.21
C TRP A 628 -8.52 34.18 -31.71
N ILE A 629 -9.29 34.04 -32.81
CA ILE A 629 -10.17 35.11 -33.31
C ILE A 629 -11.15 35.53 -32.21
N PHE A 630 -11.76 34.57 -31.51
CA PHE A 630 -12.70 34.87 -30.45
C PHE A 630 -12.03 35.58 -29.26
N VAL A 631 -10.80 35.20 -28.86
CA VAL A 631 -10.02 35.88 -27.81
C VAL A 631 -9.64 37.29 -28.23
N ALA A 632 -9.25 37.53 -29.49
CA ALA A 632 -9.01 38.88 -30.01
C ALA A 632 -10.25 39.77 -29.93
N ILE A 633 -11.43 39.21 -30.26
CA ILE A 633 -12.72 39.88 -30.10
C ILE A 633 -13.00 40.19 -28.63
N LEU A 634 -12.80 39.24 -27.71
CA LEU A 634 -12.99 39.48 -26.28
C LEU A 634 -12.04 40.57 -25.77
N HIS A 635 -10.76 40.54 -26.15
CA HIS A 635 -9.79 41.58 -25.82
C HIS A 635 -10.24 42.96 -26.30
N SER A 636 -10.79 43.05 -27.52
CA SER A 636 -11.31 44.31 -28.05
C SER A 636 -12.47 44.91 -27.25
N LEU A 637 -13.22 44.09 -26.50
CA LEU A 637 -14.29 44.52 -25.59
C LEU A 637 -13.76 45.01 -24.24
N ASN A 638 -12.63 44.49 -23.77
CA ASN A 638 -11.95 44.93 -22.55
C ASN A 638 -10.42 44.98 -22.75
N PRO A 639 -9.90 45.99 -23.49
CA PRO A 639 -8.50 46.07 -23.91
C PRO A 639 -7.61 46.72 -22.85
N ARG A 640 -7.93 46.54 -21.56
CA ARG A 640 -7.22 47.20 -20.48
C ARG A 640 -5.80 46.64 -20.34
N SER A 641 -4.80 47.51 -20.30
CA SER A 641 -3.49 47.13 -19.79
C SER A 641 -3.55 46.90 -18.28
N ALA A 642 -2.56 46.19 -17.73
CA ALA A 642 -2.38 46.00 -16.29
C ALA A 642 -2.08 47.31 -15.51
N SER A 643 -2.37 48.47 -16.12
CA SER A 643 -2.08 49.82 -15.66
C SER A 643 -2.88 50.16 -14.40
N GLY A 644 -2.38 49.68 -13.26
CA GLY A 644 -2.98 49.86 -11.94
C GLY A 644 -3.25 48.55 -11.15
N GLY A 645 -2.92 47.37 -11.69
CA GLY A 645 -3.09 46.09 -10.98
C GLY A 645 -2.81 44.84 -11.82
N GLN A 646 -2.72 43.68 -11.18
CA GLN A 646 -2.46 42.38 -11.81
C GLN A 646 -3.63 41.91 -12.70
N ARG A 647 -3.33 41.33 -13.87
CA ARG A 647 -4.31 40.65 -14.73
C ARG A 647 -4.82 39.41 -14.00
N ARG A 648 -6.11 39.11 -14.09
CA ARG A 648 -6.74 38.05 -13.29
C ARG A 648 -7.40 36.99 -14.18
N PRO A 649 -7.27 35.69 -13.87
CA PRO A 649 -8.06 34.63 -14.48
C PRO A 649 -9.58 34.88 -14.34
N LEU A 650 -10.36 34.30 -15.25
CA LEU A 650 -11.80 34.57 -15.39
C LEU A 650 -12.58 34.45 -14.06
N GLY A 651 -12.37 33.37 -13.30
CA GLY A 651 -13.06 33.17 -12.03
C GLY A 651 -12.75 34.27 -11.00
N ILE A 652 -11.48 34.68 -10.89
CA ILE A 652 -11.03 35.74 -9.98
C ILE A 652 -11.55 37.10 -10.45
N ALA A 653 -11.50 37.37 -11.75
CA ALA A 653 -12.02 38.60 -12.34
C ALA A 653 -13.52 38.76 -12.06
N MET A 654 -14.32 37.69 -12.26
CA MET A 654 -15.75 37.70 -11.95
C MET A 654 -16.06 37.81 -10.45
N ARG A 655 -15.22 37.26 -9.57
CA ARG A 655 -15.35 37.40 -8.11
C ARG A 655 -15.18 38.86 -7.66
N ASN A 656 -14.22 39.56 -8.27
CA ASN A 656 -13.85 40.93 -7.89
C ASN A 656 -14.84 42.00 -8.35
N CYS A 657 -15.89 41.61 -9.07
CA CYS A 657 -16.98 42.50 -9.39
C CYS A 657 -17.87 42.81 -8.18
N ALA A 658 -18.50 44.00 -8.17
CA ALA A 658 -19.28 44.54 -7.06
C ALA A 658 -20.48 43.66 -6.63
N THR A 659 -21.08 42.89 -7.55
CA THR A 659 -22.29 42.08 -7.30
C THR A 659 -22.01 40.56 -7.28
N ARG A 660 -21.42 40.08 -6.18
CA ARG A 660 -20.98 38.67 -6.04
C ARG A 660 -22.06 37.61 -6.33
N SER A 661 -23.29 37.77 -5.85
CA SER A 661 -24.38 36.80 -6.06
C SER A 661 -24.85 36.74 -7.52
N SER A 662 -24.92 37.90 -8.19
CA SER A 662 -25.27 37.99 -9.61
C SER A 662 -24.19 37.35 -10.50
N ASN A 663 -22.92 37.55 -10.14
CA ASN A 663 -21.80 36.98 -10.89
C ASN A 663 -21.61 35.48 -10.64
N GLU A 664 -21.96 34.97 -9.47
CA GLU A 664 -22.04 33.53 -9.24
C GLU A 664 -23.07 32.89 -10.17
N ALA A 665 -24.26 33.49 -10.31
CA ALA A 665 -25.29 33.00 -11.21
C ALA A 665 -24.83 33.00 -12.68
N ARG A 666 -24.11 34.05 -13.12
CA ARG A 666 -23.52 34.12 -14.47
C ARG A 666 -22.44 33.07 -14.67
N LEU A 667 -21.57 32.84 -13.69
CA LEU A 667 -20.55 31.81 -13.76
C LEU A 667 -21.20 30.42 -13.87
N ARG A 668 -22.21 30.12 -13.06
CA ARG A 668 -22.98 28.86 -13.16
C ARG A 668 -23.54 28.63 -14.56
N GLN A 669 -23.99 29.69 -15.24
CA GLN A 669 -24.47 29.60 -16.62
C GLN A 669 -23.35 29.33 -17.62
N LEU A 670 -22.15 29.91 -17.43
CA LEU A 670 -20.98 29.61 -18.28
C LEU A 670 -20.62 28.12 -18.21
N LEU A 671 -20.57 27.55 -17.01
CA LEU A 671 -20.18 26.16 -16.76
C LEU A 671 -21.14 25.12 -17.40
N THR A 672 -22.35 25.52 -17.79
CA THR A 672 -23.35 24.65 -18.46
C THR A 672 -23.48 24.90 -19.96
N SER A 673 -22.75 25.88 -20.51
CA SER A 673 -22.98 26.33 -21.89
C SER A 673 -22.26 25.44 -22.90
N ASP A 674 -22.91 25.15 -24.04
CA ASP A 674 -22.20 24.70 -25.24
C ASP A 674 -21.33 25.84 -25.81
N TRP A 675 -20.50 25.54 -26.80
CA TRP A 675 -19.56 26.52 -27.37
C TRP A 675 -20.24 27.80 -27.88
N ALA A 676 -21.38 27.69 -28.58
CA ALA A 676 -22.06 28.85 -29.17
C ALA A 676 -22.67 29.74 -28.08
N VAL A 677 -23.31 29.12 -27.08
CA VAL A 677 -23.88 29.83 -25.93
C VAL A 677 -22.77 30.42 -25.05
N LEU A 678 -21.66 29.70 -24.88
CA LEU A 678 -20.49 30.13 -24.11
C LEU A 678 -19.90 31.41 -24.70
N GLN A 679 -19.73 31.47 -26.03
CA GLN A 679 -19.22 32.67 -26.71
C GLN A 679 -20.10 33.90 -26.43
N ASN A 680 -21.42 33.74 -26.49
CA ASN A 680 -22.37 34.81 -26.20
C ASN A 680 -22.30 35.30 -24.75
N ARG A 681 -22.27 34.36 -23.79
CA ARG A 681 -22.20 34.69 -22.36
C ARG A 681 -20.85 35.30 -21.97
N LEU A 682 -19.74 34.80 -22.51
CA LEU A 682 -18.41 35.38 -22.27
C LEU A 682 -18.32 36.82 -22.76
N ARG A 683 -18.87 37.15 -23.93
CA ARG A 683 -18.95 38.55 -24.39
C ARG A 683 -19.69 39.45 -23.40
N GLN A 684 -20.78 38.96 -22.80
CA GLN A 684 -21.52 39.71 -21.78
C GLN A 684 -20.69 39.89 -20.51
N VAL A 685 -20.02 38.84 -20.04
CA VAL A 685 -19.15 38.90 -18.86
C VAL A 685 -17.98 39.86 -19.06
N VAL A 686 -17.28 39.80 -20.20
CA VAL A 686 -16.15 40.69 -20.49
C VAL A 686 -16.57 42.16 -20.56
N ARG A 687 -17.77 42.46 -21.05
CA ARG A 687 -18.33 43.83 -21.00
C ARG A 687 -18.59 44.31 -19.58
N ILE A 688 -19.08 43.43 -18.70
CA ILE A 688 -19.26 43.76 -17.27
C ILE A 688 -17.90 44.03 -16.63
N LEU A 689 -16.89 43.19 -16.88
CA LEU A 689 -15.53 43.40 -16.40
C LEU A 689 -14.95 44.73 -16.86
N GLN A 690 -15.22 45.13 -18.11
CA GLN A 690 -14.82 46.43 -18.65
C GLN A 690 -15.48 47.60 -17.91
N GLN A 691 -16.79 47.52 -17.65
CA GLN A 691 -17.54 48.55 -16.92
C GLN A 691 -17.01 48.72 -15.49
N GLU A 692 -16.70 47.59 -14.84
CA GLU A 692 -16.15 47.56 -13.47
C GLU A 692 -14.63 47.77 -13.41
N LYS A 693 -14.00 48.07 -14.55
CA LYS A 693 -12.58 48.42 -14.65
C LYS A 693 -11.61 47.28 -14.27
N ILE A 694 -12.01 46.02 -14.42
CA ILE A 694 -11.20 44.84 -14.07
C ILE A 694 -10.44 44.30 -15.30
N ALA A 695 -9.13 44.13 -15.17
CA ALA A 695 -8.28 43.53 -16.20
C ALA A 695 -8.35 41.98 -16.17
N LEU A 696 -8.48 41.36 -17.34
CA LEU A 696 -8.59 39.91 -17.52
C LEU A 696 -7.27 39.34 -18.07
N ASP A 697 -6.87 38.16 -17.60
CA ASP A 697 -5.78 37.40 -18.20
C ASP A 697 -6.27 36.61 -19.42
N TYR A 698 -6.02 37.17 -20.61
CA TYR A 698 -6.39 36.55 -21.88
C TYR A 698 -5.50 35.37 -22.26
N GLY A 699 -4.30 35.25 -21.70
CA GLY A 699 -3.42 34.10 -21.95
C GLY A 699 -4.00 32.84 -21.32
N LYS A 700 -4.35 32.91 -20.02
CA LYS A 700 -5.05 31.81 -19.35
C LYS A 700 -6.42 31.52 -19.95
N LEU A 701 -7.16 32.56 -20.34
CA LEU A 701 -8.45 32.37 -21.00
C LEU A 701 -8.30 31.67 -22.36
N LEU A 702 -7.27 32.00 -23.14
CA LEU A 702 -7.00 31.33 -24.42
C LEU A 702 -6.75 29.84 -24.20
N ASP A 703 -5.87 29.49 -23.25
CA ASP A 703 -5.57 28.09 -22.91
C ASP A 703 -6.84 27.33 -22.50
N ASP A 704 -7.65 27.91 -21.62
CA ASP A 704 -8.90 27.31 -21.14
C ASP A 704 -9.94 27.15 -22.27
N LEU A 705 -10.05 28.12 -23.18
CA LEU A 705 -11.00 28.06 -24.30
C LEU A 705 -10.58 27.09 -25.39
N VAL A 706 -9.28 26.96 -25.67
CA VAL A 706 -8.77 25.93 -26.59
C VAL A 706 -9.11 24.55 -26.03
N GLU A 707 -8.86 24.34 -24.73
CA GLU A 707 -9.19 23.09 -24.05
C GLU A 707 -10.69 22.79 -24.13
N LEU A 708 -11.56 23.77 -23.84
CA LEU A 708 -13.02 23.61 -23.93
C LEU A 708 -13.52 23.37 -25.36
N ARG A 709 -12.86 23.94 -26.37
CA ARG A 709 -13.24 23.79 -27.78
C ARG A 709 -12.87 22.43 -28.34
N GLN A 710 -11.67 21.95 -28.02
CA GLN A 710 -11.14 20.68 -28.51
C GLN A 710 -11.66 19.48 -27.72
N ALA A 711 -12.08 19.67 -26.46
CA ALA A 711 -12.56 18.60 -25.62
C ALA A 711 -14.06 18.29 -25.89
N PRO A 712 -14.46 17.01 -26.01
CA PRO A 712 -15.87 16.64 -26.12
C PRO A 712 -16.68 17.22 -24.95
N VAL A 713 -17.91 17.67 -25.22
CA VAL A 713 -18.81 18.22 -24.20
C VAL A 713 -18.98 17.21 -23.06
N GLY A 714 -18.64 17.63 -21.84
CA GLY A 714 -18.72 16.78 -20.64
C GLY A 714 -17.53 15.81 -20.45
N SER A 715 -16.45 15.94 -21.21
CA SER A 715 -15.20 15.21 -20.97
C SER A 715 -14.46 15.72 -19.71
N ALA A 716 -13.54 14.91 -19.16
CA ALA A 716 -12.73 15.28 -17.99
C ALA A 716 -11.91 16.55 -18.23
N ARG A 717 -11.37 16.75 -19.44
CA ARG A 717 -10.63 17.96 -19.86
C ARG A 717 -11.47 19.22 -19.69
N ALA A 718 -12.70 19.24 -20.23
CA ALA A 718 -13.63 20.36 -20.06
C ALA A 718 -14.06 20.54 -18.59
N HIS A 719 -14.26 19.44 -17.86
CA HIS A 719 -14.61 19.46 -16.45
C HIS A 719 -13.55 20.14 -15.59
N ARG A 720 -12.26 19.89 -15.88
CA ARG A 720 -11.12 20.54 -15.18
C ARG A 720 -11.10 22.05 -15.37
N VAL A 721 -11.34 22.54 -16.58
CA VAL A 721 -11.44 24.00 -16.85
C VAL A 721 -12.58 24.61 -16.04
N HIS A 722 -13.75 23.98 -16.08
CA HIS A 722 -14.92 24.42 -15.31
C HIS A 722 -14.69 24.41 -13.80
N LEU A 723 -14.02 23.39 -13.28
CA LEU A 723 -13.64 23.32 -11.88
C LEU A 723 -12.67 24.45 -11.52
N ARG A 724 -11.65 24.70 -12.34
CA ARG A 724 -10.68 25.79 -12.14
C ARG A 724 -11.37 27.15 -12.06
N TRP A 725 -12.29 27.44 -12.98
CA TRP A 725 -13.06 28.69 -12.95
C TRP A 725 -13.90 28.83 -11.67
N ALA A 726 -14.53 27.74 -11.21
CA ALA A 726 -15.29 27.74 -9.96
C ALA A 726 -14.39 27.89 -8.72
N GLU A 727 -13.22 27.24 -8.71
CA GLU A 727 -12.23 27.37 -7.64
C GLU A 727 -11.71 28.80 -7.54
N HIS A 728 -11.25 29.38 -8.66
CA HIS A 728 -10.81 30.78 -8.75
C HIS A 728 -11.87 31.76 -8.26
N PHE A 729 -13.14 31.52 -8.60
CA PHE A 729 -14.23 32.36 -8.11
C PHE A 729 -14.46 32.23 -6.59
N LEU A 730 -14.31 31.02 -6.02
CA LEU A 730 -14.55 30.75 -4.60
C LEU A 730 -13.35 31.12 -3.69
N SER A 731 -12.12 30.89 -4.12
CA SER A 731 -10.90 31.24 -3.40
C SER A 731 -10.56 32.72 -3.56
N GLY A 732 -10.67 33.25 -4.78
CA GLY A 732 -10.12 34.56 -5.15
C GLY A 732 -8.60 34.56 -5.35
N LEU A 733 -7.97 33.38 -5.44
CA LEU A 733 -6.53 33.18 -5.62
C LEU A 733 -6.25 32.38 -6.88
N GLU A 734 -5.17 32.69 -7.59
CA GLU A 734 -4.68 31.90 -8.72
C GLU A 734 -4.13 30.55 -8.26
N ASP A 735 -3.93 29.58 -9.16
CA ASP A 735 -3.38 28.27 -8.78
C ASP A 735 -1.96 28.39 -8.18
N SER A 736 -1.17 29.36 -8.64
CA SER A 736 0.13 29.75 -8.10
C SER A 736 0.02 30.46 -6.75
N GLU A 737 -0.96 31.35 -6.58
CA GLU A 737 -1.18 32.14 -5.36
C GLU A 737 -1.92 31.37 -4.26
N ALA A 738 -2.81 30.44 -4.58
CA ALA A 738 -3.41 29.51 -3.62
C ALA A 738 -2.35 28.57 -3.03
N MET A 739 -1.28 28.32 -3.79
CA MET A 739 -0.06 27.63 -3.35
C MET A 739 1.04 28.58 -2.84
N ALA A 740 0.94 29.91 -2.97
CA ALA A 740 1.98 30.89 -2.58
C ALA A 740 1.57 31.90 -1.50
N PHE A 741 0.27 32.13 -1.24
CA PHE A 741 -0.27 32.64 0.04
C PHE A 741 -0.04 31.64 1.18
N THR A 742 0.85 30.67 0.91
CA THR A 742 1.46 29.75 1.83
C THR A 742 2.81 30.08 2.42
N SER A 743 3.33 31.29 2.13
CA SER A 743 4.57 31.83 2.71
C SER A 743 4.46 32.19 4.18
#